data_AF-A0A1V1P6G8-F1
#
_entry.id   AF-A0A1V1P6G8-F1
#
_cell.length_a   1.000
_cell.length_b   1.000
_cell.length_c   1.000
_cell.angle_alpha   90.00
_cell.angle_beta   90.00
_cell.angle_gamma   90.00
#
_symmetry.space_group_name_H-M   'P 1'
#
loop_
_entity.id
_entity.type
_entity.pdbx_description
1 polymer ?
#
loop_
_entity_poly.entity_id
_entity_poly.type
_entity_poly.pdbx_seq_one_letter_code
_entity_poly.pdbx_strand_id
1 'polypeptide(L)'
;MAVDHQTKILLVEDFSSMRKLECNALSSLSFENVIEAKNGDEALALLKQEQDIGLIICDQDLPEKDGYDVLQNVRDQPQFAQLPFLMLANRGEKRNIEKAYNSGANSFIAKPFSPKELKYKIEEALGEQPKASMTVERKKLSRQSASGKTLMRVAHLPITDHIILGVVQHFLQKGKYVADHFELEVIRMPTWNALSYALESGEVDAAFILAPIAMDLFSVGTPIKLVLFAHKNGSIFVKNRKGDKFKDPFQDFFKEKAFLIPHTMSIHHMIAHMFFSNIGLQPGAMGHKIPDVHFEVSPLPKMHDFIESSEESCGFFVAEPLGTKAIASSLADLILLSSEIWENHPCCVVTMQDEFIQEFPDAVHEFTKFMVKAGQFVGERPGIAAEIGVDFLDPNREQGLKVPLLKNVLSEPLGIKTTDLYPSIHDLDRIQKYMHDKMGVGQMIDLNSFVDLTFADKVCSATPDAFASVLHDRPEVSLEILNRQANQDQSLASKTVLNLVGKYLTLSMGNQQFGIDISKVREIIGIMPTRPVPKTPDYVMGVINLRGVVIPVVELRLKLGMPKGEYNERSCIIILDVNVGTSGIKKIGVMVDTVAEVQDVRAEDIEESPSAGLGVDTKNILGMAKLNNEVKMLLDIDQILGD
;
A
#
# COMPACT_ATOMS: atom_id res chain seq x y z
N MET A 1 -34.95 -5.67 1.84
CA MET A 1 -35.47 -4.30 1.62
C MET A 1 -34.30 -3.49 1.08
N ALA A 2 -34.49 -2.23 0.69
CA ALA A 2 -33.36 -1.38 0.29
C ALA A 2 -32.88 -0.61 1.51
N VAL A 3 -31.58 -0.63 1.77
CA VAL A 3 -30.92 0.06 2.90
C VAL A 3 -31.41 1.49 3.01
N ASP A 4 -31.85 1.89 4.21
CA ASP A 4 -32.15 3.29 4.49
C ASP A 4 -30.85 4.09 4.63
N HIS A 5 -30.49 4.80 3.56
CA HIS A 5 -29.32 5.66 3.51
C HIS A 5 -29.42 6.90 4.43
N GLN A 6 -30.59 7.18 5.02
CA GLN A 6 -30.76 8.22 6.05
C GLN A 6 -30.46 7.73 7.47
N THR A 7 -30.18 6.43 7.64
CA THR A 7 -29.80 5.86 8.93
C THR A 7 -28.67 6.67 9.56
N LYS A 8 -28.90 7.17 10.77
CA LYS A 8 -27.88 7.87 11.56
C LYS A 8 -26.88 6.85 12.11
N ILE A 9 -25.62 6.97 11.70
CA ILE A 9 -24.53 6.06 12.07
C ILE A 9 -23.64 6.71 13.13
N LEU A 10 -23.43 6.03 14.24
CA LEU A 10 -22.36 6.37 15.19
C LEU A 10 -21.10 5.58 14.83
N LEU A 11 -20.08 6.26 14.32
CA LEU A 11 -18.76 5.70 14.02
C LEU A 11 -17.80 5.96 15.19
N VAL A 12 -17.25 4.90 15.77
CA VAL A 12 -16.32 4.97 16.91
C VAL A 12 -14.95 4.44 16.49
N GLU A 13 -13.97 5.34 16.40
CA GLU A 13 -12.62 5.07 15.90
C GLU A 13 -11.66 6.11 16.50
N ASP A 14 -10.58 5.70 17.16
CA ASP A 14 -9.66 6.62 17.83
C ASP A 14 -8.62 7.21 16.87
N PHE A 15 -8.20 6.45 15.86
CA PHE A 15 -7.20 6.89 14.90
C PHE A 15 -7.81 7.83 13.85
N SER A 16 -7.43 9.11 13.90
CA SER A 16 -8.10 10.17 13.15
C SER A 16 -8.06 9.98 11.63
N SER A 17 -6.96 9.45 11.10
CA SER A 17 -6.81 9.14 9.67
C SER A 17 -7.67 7.94 9.24
N MET A 18 -7.82 6.92 10.09
CA MET A 18 -8.71 5.79 9.81
C MET A 18 -10.17 6.21 9.89
N ARG A 19 -10.55 7.00 10.91
CA ARG A 19 -11.93 7.52 11.04
C ARG A 19 -12.35 8.31 9.80
N LYS A 20 -11.45 9.16 9.28
CA LYS A 20 -11.69 9.88 8.01
C LYS A 20 -11.85 8.93 6.82
N LEU A 21 -11.03 7.88 6.73
CA LEU A 21 -11.13 6.88 5.67
C LEU A 21 -12.47 6.15 5.72
N GLU A 22 -12.93 5.78 6.91
CA GLU A 22 -14.21 5.12 7.16
C GLU A 22 -15.40 6.03 6.88
N CYS A 23 -15.36 7.30 7.32
CA CYS A 23 -16.34 8.32 6.93
C CYS A 23 -16.42 8.49 5.40
N ASN A 24 -15.29 8.50 4.71
CA ASN A 24 -15.25 8.58 3.24
C ASN A 24 -15.84 7.32 2.59
N ALA A 25 -15.57 6.14 3.16
CA ALA A 25 -16.15 4.89 2.69
C ALA A 25 -17.68 4.91 2.86
N LEU A 26 -18.19 5.31 4.02
CA LEU A 26 -19.62 5.49 4.27
C LEU A 26 -20.26 6.51 3.31
N SER A 27 -19.60 7.65 3.10
CA SER A 27 -20.05 8.69 2.16
C SER A 27 -20.13 8.16 0.72
N SER A 28 -19.16 7.35 0.29
CA SER A 28 -19.16 6.73 -1.04
C SER A 28 -20.32 5.73 -1.24
N LEU A 29 -20.89 5.25 -0.13
CA LEU A 29 -22.06 4.38 -0.08
C LEU A 29 -23.36 5.15 0.16
N SER A 30 -23.32 6.48 0.06
CA SER A 30 -24.45 7.40 0.27
C SER A 30 -24.98 7.47 1.71
N PHE A 31 -24.18 7.07 2.71
CA PHE A 31 -24.48 7.36 4.12
C PHE A 31 -23.87 8.70 4.50
N GLU A 32 -24.70 9.74 4.60
CA GLU A 32 -24.25 11.11 4.90
C GLU A 32 -24.46 11.50 6.37
N ASN A 33 -25.30 10.77 7.11
CA ASN A 33 -25.66 11.06 8.49
C ASN A 33 -24.75 10.30 9.48
N VAL A 34 -23.47 10.68 9.54
CA VAL A 34 -22.46 10.04 10.39
C VAL A 34 -22.09 10.95 11.57
N ILE A 35 -22.18 10.42 12.78
CA ILE A 35 -21.69 11.03 14.01
C ILE A 35 -20.41 10.30 14.41
N GLU A 36 -19.35 11.05 14.70
CA GLU A 36 -18.04 10.52 15.05
C GLU A 36 -17.81 10.52 16.57
N ALA A 37 -17.16 9.47 17.08
CA ALA A 37 -16.62 9.39 18.43
C ALA A 37 -15.16 8.89 18.36
N LYS A 38 -14.27 9.46 19.16
CA LYS A 38 -12.85 9.06 19.24
C LYS A 38 -12.54 8.00 20.30
N ASN A 39 -13.51 7.64 21.14
CA ASN A 39 -13.35 6.58 22.14
C ASN A 39 -14.71 6.09 22.65
N GLY A 40 -14.69 5.01 23.44
CA GLY A 40 -15.90 4.41 23.99
C GLY A 40 -16.69 5.32 24.94
N ASP A 41 -16.02 6.21 25.69
CA ASP A 41 -16.71 7.15 26.59
C ASP A 41 -17.52 8.20 25.84
N GLU A 42 -16.94 8.78 24.79
CA GLU A 42 -17.64 9.71 23.91
C GLU A 42 -18.79 9.03 23.18
N ALA A 43 -18.60 7.80 22.69
CA ALA A 43 -19.65 7.02 22.04
C ALA A 43 -20.85 6.82 22.98
N LEU A 44 -20.62 6.42 24.23
CA LEU A 44 -21.66 6.22 25.23
C LEU A 44 -22.33 7.54 25.66
N ALA A 45 -21.61 8.67 25.62
CA ALA A 45 -22.18 9.99 25.88
C ALA A 45 -23.09 10.44 24.72
N LEU A 46 -22.66 10.25 23.47
CA LEU A 46 -23.43 10.57 22.27
C LEU A 46 -24.70 9.73 22.17
N LEU A 47 -24.65 8.44 22.49
CA LEU A 47 -25.85 7.59 22.55
C LEU A 47 -26.92 8.11 23.50
N LYS A 48 -26.53 8.76 24.62
CA LYS A 48 -27.49 9.36 25.54
C LYS A 48 -28.12 10.63 24.98
N GLN A 49 -27.41 11.37 24.14
CA GLN A 49 -27.84 12.63 23.55
C GLN A 49 -28.69 12.41 22.29
N GLU A 50 -28.32 11.44 21.46
CA GLU A 50 -28.88 11.18 20.13
C GLU A 50 -29.64 9.85 20.13
N GLN A 51 -30.94 9.92 20.40
CA GLN A 51 -31.80 8.73 20.57
C GLN A 51 -32.22 8.06 19.24
N ASP A 52 -31.96 8.69 18.10
CA ASP A 52 -32.31 8.25 16.75
C ASP A 52 -31.14 7.61 16.00
N ILE A 53 -30.04 7.29 16.68
CA ILE A 53 -28.95 6.47 16.11
C ILE A 53 -29.53 5.10 15.71
N GLY A 54 -29.31 4.71 14.45
CA GLY A 54 -29.83 3.46 13.88
C GLY A 54 -28.76 2.38 13.67
N LEU A 55 -27.48 2.73 13.74
CA LEU A 55 -26.37 1.80 13.62
C LEU A 55 -25.15 2.32 14.38
N ILE A 56 -24.47 1.43 15.10
CA ILE A 56 -23.12 1.67 15.64
C ILE A 56 -22.13 0.90 14.78
N ILE A 57 -21.08 1.59 14.32
CA ILE A 57 -19.89 0.98 13.73
C ILE A 57 -18.74 1.30 14.69
N CYS A 58 -18.15 0.29 15.30
CA CYS A 58 -17.20 0.47 16.40
C CYS A 58 -15.91 -0.29 16.14
N ASP A 59 -14.78 0.40 16.23
CA ASP A 59 -13.49 -0.25 16.33
C ASP A 59 -13.39 -1.12 17.58
N GLN A 60 -12.73 -2.26 17.46
CA GLN A 60 -12.54 -3.22 18.53
C GLN A 60 -11.47 -2.73 19.53
N ASP A 61 -10.38 -2.17 19.04
CA ASP A 61 -9.14 -1.91 19.77
C ASP A 61 -9.08 -0.45 20.27
N LEU A 62 -10.17 0.03 20.88
CA LEU A 62 -10.29 1.39 21.41
C LEU A 62 -9.53 1.61 22.74
N PRO A 63 -9.10 2.85 23.04
CA PRO A 63 -8.49 3.20 24.31
C PRO A 63 -9.47 3.28 25.47
N GLU A 64 -8.99 2.83 26.63
CA GLU A 64 -9.69 2.81 27.94
C GLU A 64 -10.90 1.87 28.01
N LYS A 65 -11.81 1.97 27.04
CA LYS A 65 -12.96 1.09 26.83
C LYS A 65 -12.90 0.53 25.42
N ASP A 66 -12.63 -0.77 25.33
CA ASP A 66 -12.53 -1.44 24.04
C ASP A 66 -13.92 -1.57 23.36
N GLY A 67 -13.97 -2.00 22.11
CA GLY A 67 -15.23 -2.15 21.38
C GLY A 67 -16.19 -3.17 22.04
N TYR A 68 -15.67 -4.16 22.77
CA TYR A 68 -16.51 -5.11 23.52
C TYR A 68 -17.11 -4.46 24.77
N ASP A 69 -16.37 -3.59 25.46
CA ASP A 69 -16.89 -2.79 26.57
C ASP A 69 -18.02 -1.88 26.09
N VAL A 70 -17.84 -1.20 24.94
CA VAL A 70 -18.89 -0.37 24.33
C VAL A 70 -20.11 -1.22 23.99
N LEU A 71 -19.91 -2.35 23.30
CA LEU A 71 -20.98 -3.29 22.96
C LEU A 71 -21.76 -3.76 24.19
N GLN A 72 -21.07 -4.19 25.26
CA GLN A 72 -21.71 -4.64 26.48
C GLN A 72 -22.53 -3.52 27.13
N ASN A 73 -21.97 -2.30 27.23
CA ASN A 73 -22.67 -1.14 27.78
C ASN A 73 -23.90 -0.74 26.93
N VAL A 74 -23.87 -0.95 25.62
CA VAL A 74 -25.01 -0.74 24.72
C VAL A 74 -26.09 -1.80 24.98
N ARG A 75 -25.70 -3.08 25.12
CA ARG A 75 -26.63 -4.19 25.36
C ARG A 75 -27.28 -4.15 26.73
N ASP A 76 -26.58 -3.64 27.74
CA ASP A 76 -27.10 -3.49 29.11
C ASP A 76 -28.16 -2.38 29.24
N GLN A 77 -28.26 -1.49 28.25
CA GLN A 77 -29.26 -0.43 28.21
C GLN A 77 -30.53 -0.89 27.48
N PRO A 78 -31.70 -1.00 28.15
CA PRO A 78 -32.92 -1.52 27.51
C PRO A 78 -33.34 -0.79 26.24
N GLN A 79 -33.07 0.52 26.16
CA GLN A 79 -33.36 1.36 25.00
C GLN A 79 -32.49 1.03 23.76
N PHE A 80 -31.27 0.50 23.95
CA PHE A 80 -30.32 0.19 22.87
C PHE A 80 -30.02 -1.30 22.72
N ALA A 81 -30.70 -2.16 23.48
CA ALA A 81 -30.44 -3.60 23.51
C ALA A 81 -30.52 -4.27 22.12
N GLN A 82 -31.32 -3.72 21.20
CA GLN A 82 -31.48 -4.20 19.82
C GLN A 82 -30.83 -3.30 18.77
N LEU A 83 -30.12 -2.23 19.17
CA LEU A 83 -29.47 -1.31 18.24
C LEU A 83 -28.42 -2.08 17.41
N PRO A 84 -28.49 -2.06 16.07
CA PRO A 84 -27.50 -2.69 15.21
C PRO A 84 -26.08 -2.25 15.56
N PHE A 85 -25.20 -3.23 15.70
CA PHE A 85 -23.80 -3.03 16.07
C PHE A 85 -22.90 -3.82 15.10
N LEU A 86 -22.08 -3.11 14.35
CA LEU A 86 -21.04 -3.64 13.47
C LEU A 86 -19.68 -3.44 14.14
N MET A 87 -18.99 -4.54 14.44
CA MET A 87 -17.63 -4.51 14.97
C MET A 87 -16.61 -4.41 13.82
N LEU A 88 -15.68 -3.46 13.90
CA LEU A 88 -14.49 -3.39 13.06
C LEU A 88 -13.29 -3.95 13.83
N ALA A 89 -12.46 -4.80 13.22
CA ALA A 89 -11.30 -5.36 13.92
C ALA A 89 -10.05 -5.46 13.05
N ASN A 90 -8.87 -5.29 13.65
CA ASN A 90 -7.56 -5.51 13.02
C ASN A 90 -7.25 -7.00 12.73
N ARG A 91 -8.08 -7.92 13.23
CA ARG A 91 -7.88 -9.38 13.10
C ARG A 91 -9.14 -10.06 12.58
N GLY A 92 -9.07 -10.65 11.39
CA GLY A 92 -10.19 -11.38 10.76
C GLY A 92 -10.31 -12.87 11.12
N GLU A 93 -9.54 -13.37 12.10
CA GLU A 93 -9.55 -14.79 12.48
C GLU A 93 -10.95 -15.28 12.90
N LYS A 94 -11.30 -16.53 12.57
CA LYS A 94 -12.64 -17.12 12.88
C LYS A 94 -13.02 -16.97 14.35
N ARG A 95 -12.06 -17.10 15.27
CA ARG A 95 -12.28 -16.92 16.72
C ARG A 95 -12.74 -15.50 17.09
N ASN A 96 -12.22 -14.47 16.44
CA ASN A 96 -12.61 -13.08 16.72
C ASN A 96 -14.00 -12.79 16.16
N ILE A 97 -14.31 -13.35 14.98
CA ILE A 97 -15.65 -13.33 14.41
C ILE A 97 -16.65 -13.98 15.39
N GLU A 98 -16.35 -15.17 15.89
CA GLU A 98 -17.16 -15.87 16.89
C GLU A 98 -17.33 -15.07 18.17
N LYS A 99 -16.23 -14.49 18.70
CA LYS A 99 -16.24 -13.66 19.91
C LYS A 99 -17.17 -12.46 19.73
N ALA A 100 -17.10 -11.75 18.61
CA ALA A 100 -17.94 -10.60 18.31
C ALA A 100 -19.43 -10.98 18.32
N TYR A 101 -19.80 -12.05 17.60
CA TYR A 101 -21.19 -12.51 17.57
C TYR A 101 -21.69 -13.01 18.92
N ASN A 102 -20.89 -13.78 19.65
CA ASN A 102 -21.24 -14.28 20.99
C ASN A 102 -21.39 -13.15 22.02
N SER A 103 -20.70 -12.02 21.80
CA SER A 103 -20.83 -10.81 22.62
C SER A 103 -22.05 -9.95 22.23
N GLY A 104 -22.80 -10.33 21.20
CA GLY A 104 -24.03 -9.65 20.78
C GLY A 104 -23.86 -8.65 19.64
N ALA A 105 -22.74 -8.65 18.90
CA ALA A 105 -22.62 -7.89 17.67
C ALA A 105 -23.57 -8.43 16.59
N ASN A 106 -24.13 -7.55 15.76
CA ASN A 106 -25.02 -7.93 14.66
C ASN A 106 -24.23 -8.36 13.42
N SER A 107 -23.06 -7.75 13.21
CA SER A 107 -22.14 -8.06 12.12
C SER A 107 -20.70 -7.76 12.55
N PHE A 108 -19.74 -8.23 11.75
CA PHE A 108 -18.31 -8.11 11.96
C PHE A 108 -17.59 -7.92 10.63
N ILE A 109 -16.59 -7.04 10.59
CA ILE A 109 -15.71 -6.85 9.44
C ILE A 109 -14.25 -6.67 9.87
N ALA A 110 -13.34 -7.31 9.15
CA ALA A 110 -11.90 -7.21 9.37
C ALA A 110 -11.30 -6.08 8.52
N LYS A 111 -10.42 -5.28 9.12
CA LYS A 111 -9.60 -4.29 8.43
C LYS A 111 -8.41 -4.97 7.71
N PRO A 112 -7.96 -4.45 6.55
CA PRO A 112 -8.62 -3.43 5.75
C PRO A 112 -9.79 -4.01 4.93
N PHE A 113 -10.79 -3.18 4.63
CA PHE A 113 -11.97 -3.55 3.84
C PHE A 113 -12.23 -2.57 2.69
N SER A 114 -12.94 -3.06 1.67
CA SER A 114 -13.46 -2.25 0.57
C SER A 114 -14.83 -1.64 0.91
N PRO A 115 -15.24 -0.54 0.23
CA PRO A 115 -16.59 0.00 0.40
C PRO A 115 -17.70 -1.03 0.13
N LYS A 116 -17.47 -1.95 -0.82
CA LYS A 116 -18.43 -3.01 -1.14
C LYS A 116 -18.59 -4.00 0.02
N GLU A 117 -17.49 -4.39 0.66
CA GLU A 117 -17.51 -5.27 1.85
C GLU A 117 -18.19 -4.56 3.03
N LEU A 118 -17.86 -3.28 3.26
CA LEU A 118 -18.50 -2.47 4.30
C LEU A 118 -20.02 -2.40 4.08
N LYS A 119 -20.46 -2.12 2.85
CA LYS A 119 -21.88 -2.09 2.49
C LYS A 119 -22.59 -3.40 2.85
N TYR A 120 -22.03 -4.52 2.44
CA TYR A 120 -22.60 -5.84 2.72
C TYR A 120 -22.71 -6.10 4.23
N LYS A 121 -21.70 -5.68 5.00
CA LYS A 121 -21.69 -5.85 6.46
C LYS A 121 -22.63 -4.91 7.20
N ILE A 122 -22.85 -3.70 6.67
CA ILE A 122 -23.92 -2.82 7.14
C ILE A 122 -25.29 -3.44 6.86
N GLU A 123 -25.53 -3.95 5.65
CA GLU A 123 -26.77 -4.65 5.29
C GLU A 123 -27.04 -5.88 6.18
N GLU A 124 -26.01 -6.65 6.49
CA GLU A 124 -26.06 -7.76 7.45
C GLU A 124 -26.40 -7.28 8.87
N ALA A 125 -25.75 -6.20 9.35
CA ALA A 125 -26.00 -5.64 10.67
C ALA A 125 -27.45 -5.14 10.84
N LEU A 126 -28.00 -4.54 9.79
CA LEU A 126 -29.38 -4.03 9.72
C LEU A 126 -30.42 -5.14 9.49
N GLY A 127 -30.01 -6.39 9.26
CA GLY A 127 -30.90 -7.54 9.05
C GLY A 127 -31.52 -7.62 7.66
N GLU A 128 -30.96 -6.91 6.67
CA GLU A 128 -31.44 -6.95 5.28
C GLU A 128 -30.88 -8.13 4.49
N GLN A 129 -29.72 -8.63 4.90
CA GLN A 129 -29.10 -9.85 4.38
C GLN A 129 -29.10 -10.93 5.45
N PRO A 130 -29.29 -12.21 5.09
CA PRO A 130 -29.05 -13.29 6.03
C PRO A 130 -27.61 -13.21 6.51
N LYS A 131 -27.39 -13.47 7.81
CA LYS A 131 -26.04 -13.61 8.36
C LYS A 131 -25.26 -14.56 7.45
N ALA A 132 -24.14 -14.09 6.92
CA ALA A 132 -23.30 -14.93 6.09
C ALA A 132 -22.96 -16.16 6.92
N SER A 133 -23.12 -17.35 6.34
CA SER A 133 -22.66 -18.56 7.01
C SER A 133 -21.20 -18.36 7.40
N MET A 134 -20.84 -18.72 8.62
CA MET A 134 -19.43 -18.72 9.07
C MET A 134 -18.55 -19.63 8.20
N THR A 135 -19.17 -20.53 7.43
CA THR A 135 -18.54 -21.27 6.34
C THR A 135 -18.66 -20.48 5.03
N VAL A 136 -17.50 -20.09 4.49
CA VAL A 136 -17.40 -19.59 3.12
C VAL A 136 -17.91 -20.67 2.16
N GLU A 137 -18.98 -20.36 1.44
CA GLU A 137 -19.57 -21.28 0.46
C GLU A 137 -18.61 -21.42 -0.73
N ARG A 138 -18.15 -22.65 -0.97
CA ARG A 138 -17.20 -22.93 -2.06
C ARG A 138 -17.88 -22.84 -3.42
N LYS A 139 -17.35 -21.99 -4.28
CA LYS A 139 -17.78 -21.88 -5.68
C LYS A 139 -16.97 -22.87 -6.53
N LYS A 140 -17.65 -23.85 -7.14
CA LYS A 140 -17.02 -24.71 -8.15
C LYS A 140 -17.09 -24.03 -9.52
N LEU A 141 -16.06 -23.24 -9.84
CA LEU A 141 -15.96 -22.57 -11.13
C LEU A 141 -15.50 -23.54 -12.23
N SER A 142 -15.96 -23.31 -13.46
CA SER A 142 -15.40 -24.01 -14.62
C SER A 142 -13.93 -23.63 -14.80
N ARG A 143 -13.08 -24.64 -14.98
CA ARG A 143 -11.65 -24.53 -15.28
C ARG A 143 -11.36 -24.82 -16.77
N GLN A 144 -12.38 -24.83 -17.63
CA GLN A 144 -12.21 -25.04 -19.07
C GLN A 144 -11.98 -23.71 -19.79
N SER A 145 -10.88 -23.60 -20.55
CA SER A 145 -10.63 -22.47 -21.44
C SER A 145 -11.17 -22.71 -22.85
N ALA A 146 -11.22 -21.64 -23.65
CA ALA A 146 -11.64 -21.71 -25.05
C ALA A 146 -10.69 -22.54 -25.93
N SER A 147 -9.41 -22.69 -25.54
CA SER A 147 -8.44 -23.52 -26.27
C SER A 147 -8.45 -25.00 -25.85
N GLY A 148 -9.28 -25.39 -24.86
CA GLY A 148 -9.29 -26.73 -24.29
C GLY A 148 -8.22 -26.97 -23.22
N LYS A 149 -7.42 -25.95 -22.89
CA LYS A 149 -6.50 -25.96 -21.74
C LYS A 149 -7.23 -25.69 -20.44
N THR A 150 -6.55 -25.98 -19.33
CA THR A 150 -7.07 -25.64 -18.00
C THR A 150 -6.89 -24.14 -17.74
N LEU A 151 -7.96 -23.44 -17.41
CA LEU A 151 -7.89 -22.06 -16.94
C LEU A 151 -7.40 -22.05 -15.49
N MET A 152 -6.31 -21.33 -15.22
CA MET A 152 -5.73 -21.14 -13.89
C MET A 152 -5.91 -19.68 -13.46
N ARG A 153 -6.73 -19.45 -12.43
CA ARG A 153 -6.95 -18.12 -11.84
C ARG A 153 -5.98 -17.89 -10.69
N VAL A 154 -5.16 -16.84 -10.79
CA VAL A 154 -4.13 -16.51 -9.81
C VAL A 154 -4.36 -15.11 -9.23
N ALA A 155 -4.65 -15.04 -7.94
CA ALA A 155 -4.82 -13.77 -7.22
C ALA A 155 -3.49 -13.17 -6.77
N HIS A 156 -3.38 -11.83 -6.79
CA HIS A 156 -2.23 -11.10 -6.26
C HIS A 156 -2.58 -9.68 -5.80
N LEU A 157 -1.73 -9.06 -4.99
CA LEU A 157 -1.70 -7.62 -4.75
C LEU A 157 -0.62 -6.91 -5.60
N PRO A 158 -0.74 -5.59 -5.87
CA PRO A 158 0.22 -4.84 -6.68
C PRO A 158 1.47 -4.42 -5.87
N ILE A 159 2.28 -5.40 -5.45
CA ILE A 159 3.56 -5.22 -4.73
C ILE A 159 4.70 -5.96 -5.42
N THR A 160 5.96 -5.57 -5.14
CA THR A 160 7.13 -6.19 -5.77
C THR A 160 7.29 -7.67 -5.44
N ASP A 161 6.77 -8.12 -4.30
CA ASP A 161 6.77 -9.52 -3.87
C ASP A 161 6.12 -10.44 -4.91
N HIS A 162 5.24 -9.90 -5.77
CA HIS A 162 4.51 -10.63 -6.79
C HIS A 162 5.04 -10.39 -8.20
N ILE A 163 6.19 -9.72 -8.35
CA ILE A 163 6.75 -9.32 -9.65
C ILE A 163 7.00 -10.51 -10.59
N ILE A 164 7.34 -11.68 -10.03
CA ILE A 164 7.60 -12.89 -10.81
C ILE A 164 6.34 -13.30 -11.58
N LEU A 165 5.14 -13.17 -10.98
CA LEU A 165 3.87 -13.42 -11.67
C LEU A 165 3.69 -12.48 -12.87
N GLY A 166 4.03 -11.20 -12.70
CA GLY A 166 3.99 -10.21 -13.78
C GLY A 166 4.92 -10.55 -14.93
N VAL A 167 6.12 -11.05 -14.65
CA VAL A 167 7.07 -11.52 -15.67
C VAL A 167 6.54 -12.77 -16.39
N VAL A 168 5.98 -13.74 -15.65
CA VAL A 168 5.34 -14.93 -16.25
C VAL A 168 4.18 -14.51 -17.18
N GLN A 169 3.29 -13.64 -16.71
CA GLN A 169 2.17 -13.12 -17.48
C GLN A 169 2.66 -12.42 -18.75
N HIS A 170 3.65 -11.52 -18.63
CA HIS A 170 4.23 -10.80 -19.76
C HIS A 170 4.85 -11.76 -20.78
N PHE A 171 5.59 -12.79 -20.34
CA PHE A 171 6.23 -13.74 -21.24
C PHE A 171 5.23 -14.65 -21.95
N LEU A 172 4.14 -15.06 -21.31
CA LEU A 172 3.05 -15.78 -21.96
C LEU A 172 2.36 -14.90 -23.03
N GLN A 173 2.03 -13.66 -22.69
CA GLN A 173 1.39 -12.71 -23.62
C GLN A 173 2.27 -12.37 -24.84
N LYS A 174 3.59 -12.35 -24.67
CA LYS A 174 4.55 -12.12 -25.76
C LYS A 174 4.98 -13.39 -26.49
N GLY A 175 4.44 -14.56 -26.13
CA GLY A 175 4.82 -15.85 -26.72
C GLY A 175 6.26 -16.29 -26.41
N LYS A 176 6.92 -15.68 -25.41
CA LYS A 176 8.24 -16.11 -24.92
C LYS A 176 8.13 -17.38 -24.09
N TYR A 177 7.05 -17.52 -23.33
CA TYR A 177 6.61 -18.78 -22.75
C TYR A 177 5.41 -19.30 -23.53
N VAL A 178 5.36 -20.61 -23.72
CA VAL A 178 4.23 -21.31 -24.32
C VAL A 178 3.83 -22.36 -23.30
N ALA A 179 2.65 -22.16 -22.70
CA ALA A 179 2.07 -23.13 -21.78
C ALA A 179 1.31 -24.19 -22.57
N ASP A 180 1.59 -25.47 -22.36
CA ASP A 180 0.87 -26.57 -22.99
C ASP A 180 -0.38 -26.97 -22.20
N HIS A 181 -0.36 -26.80 -20.87
CA HIS A 181 -1.37 -27.36 -19.98
C HIS A 181 -2.38 -26.34 -19.45
N PHE A 182 -2.05 -25.05 -19.46
CA PHE A 182 -2.92 -24.02 -18.87
C PHE A 182 -3.02 -22.72 -19.67
N GLU A 183 -4.08 -21.97 -19.37
CA GLU A 183 -4.21 -20.54 -19.64
C GLU A 183 -4.20 -19.76 -18.33
N LEU A 184 -3.46 -18.65 -18.29
CA LEU A 184 -3.28 -17.85 -17.08
C LEU A 184 -4.24 -16.67 -17.04
N GLU A 185 -5.06 -16.60 -16.00
CA GLU A 185 -5.84 -15.43 -15.64
C GLU A 185 -5.29 -14.84 -14.33
N VAL A 186 -4.76 -13.62 -14.37
CA VAL A 186 -4.22 -12.94 -13.19
C VAL A 186 -5.25 -11.93 -12.66
N ILE A 187 -5.57 -12.02 -11.38
CA ILE A 187 -6.63 -11.24 -10.74
C ILE A 187 -6.01 -10.35 -9.66
N ARG A 188 -6.07 -9.03 -9.87
CA ARG A 188 -5.61 -8.05 -8.89
C ARG A 188 -6.64 -7.90 -7.77
N MET A 189 -6.21 -8.12 -6.54
CA MET A 189 -7.02 -7.98 -5.33
C MET A 189 -6.76 -6.63 -4.64
N PRO A 190 -7.79 -6.02 -4.03
CA PRO A 190 -7.65 -4.72 -3.36
C PRO A 190 -7.01 -4.82 -1.97
N THR A 191 -7.20 -5.95 -1.27
CA THR A 191 -6.74 -6.17 0.11
C THR A 191 -6.32 -7.63 0.31
N TRP A 192 -5.55 -7.89 1.37
CA TRP A 192 -5.23 -9.26 1.80
C TRP A 192 -6.47 -10.06 2.19
N ASN A 193 -7.47 -9.42 2.80
CA ASN A 193 -8.75 -10.05 3.17
C ASN A 193 -9.53 -10.52 1.94
N ALA A 194 -9.65 -9.66 0.92
CA ALA A 194 -10.31 -10.02 -0.34
C ALA A 194 -9.57 -11.17 -1.06
N LEU A 195 -8.24 -11.14 -1.06
CA LEU A 195 -7.43 -12.23 -1.62
C LEU A 195 -7.63 -13.54 -0.86
N SER A 196 -7.64 -13.49 0.46
CA SER A 196 -7.83 -14.66 1.34
C SER A 196 -9.21 -15.27 1.12
N TYR A 197 -10.25 -14.44 1.05
CA TYR A 197 -11.61 -14.88 0.77
C TYR A 197 -11.73 -15.52 -0.62
N ALA A 198 -11.14 -14.92 -1.65
CA ALA A 198 -11.16 -15.46 -3.00
C ALA A 198 -10.48 -16.85 -3.06
N LEU A 199 -9.41 -17.04 -2.30
CA LEU A 199 -8.78 -18.35 -2.15
C LEU A 199 -9.67 -19.29 -1.33
N GLU A 200 -10.14 -18.93 -0.13
CA GLU A 200 -10.97 -19.81 0.70
C GLU A 200 -12.24 -20.32 -0.03
N SER A 201 -12.90 -19.42 -0.77
CA SER A 201 -14.12 -19.68 -1.55
C SER A 201 -13.89 -20.47 -2.84
N GLY A 202 -12.64 -20.62 -3.30
CA GLY A 202 -12.33 -21.23 -4.60
C GLY A 202 -12.68 -20.36 -5.81
N GLU A 203 -12.86 -19.04 -5.61
CA GLU A 203 -12.97 -18.08 -6.73
C GLU A 203 -11.66 -17.99 -7.53
N VAL A 204 -10.54 -18.30 -6.89
CA VAL A 204 -9.23 -18.47 -7.53
C VAL A 204 -8.61 -19.83 -7.21
N ASP A 205 -7.82 -20.34 -8.15
CA ASP A 205 -7.14 -21.63 -8.03
C ASP A 205 -5.82 -21.50 -7.27
N ALA A 206 -5.20 -20.31 -7.34
CA ALA A 206 -3.97 -19.98 -6.63
C ALA A 206 -3.93 -18.52 -6.18
N ALA A 207 -3.07 -18.24 -5.21
CA ALA A 207 -2.81 -16.87 -4.77
C ALA A 207 -1.36 -16.67 -4.35
N PHE A 208 -0.88 -15.46 -4.59
CA PHE A 208 0.34 -14.93 -3.97
C PHE A 208 -0.07 -14.26 -2.68
N ILE A 209 0.22 -14.93 -1.56
CA ILE A 209 -0.37 -14.62 -0.26
C ILE A 209 0.72 -14.58 0.82
N LEU A 210 0.52 -13.78 1.87
CA LEU A 210 1.41 -13.79 3.03
C LEU A 210 1.44 -15.19 3.67
N ALA A 211 2.63 -15.73 3.96
CA ALA A 211 2.79 -17.06 4.54
C ALA A 211 1.94 -17.25 5.82
N PRO A 212 1.91 -16.29 6.78
CA PRO A 212 1.06 -16.44 7.97
C PRO A 212 -0.44 -16.54 7.65
N ILE A 213 -0.96 -15.79 6.66
CA ILE A 213 -2.36 -15.88 6.25
C ILE A 213 -2.66 -17.26 5.65
N ALA A 214 -1.78 -17.78 4.79
CA ALA A 214 -1.98 -19.10 4.21
C ALA A 214 -1.99 -20.22 5.27
N MET A 215 -1.11 -20.10 6.28
CA MET A 215 -1.09 -21.02 7.42
C MET A 215 -2.37 -20.89 8.26
N ASP A 216 -2.88 -19.68 8.47
CA ASP A 216 -4.15 -19.44 9.17
C ASP A 216 -5.34 -20.09 8.46
N LEU A 217 -5.46 -19.86 7.14
CA LEU A 217 -6.49 -20.50 6.30
C LEU A 217 -6.43 -22.02 6.38
N PHE A 218 -5.22 -22.61 6.37
CA PHE A 218 -5.03 -24.05 6.51
C PHE A 218 -5.44 -24.54 7.92
N SER A 219 -5.11 -23.79 8.97
CA SER A 219 -5.45 -24.15 10.36
C SER A 219 -6.95 -24.29 10.58
N VAL A 220 -7.75 -23.53 9.84
CA VAL A 220 -9.22 -23.57 9.90
C VAL A 220 -9.86 -24.52 8.88
N GLY A 221 -9.07 -25.41 8.28
CA GLY A 221 -9.53 -26.50 7.41
C GLY A 221 -9.72 -26.13 5.95
N THR A 222 -9.18 -25.00 5.48
CA THR A 222 -9.21 -24.68 4.04
C THR A 222 -8.28 -25.64 3.29
N PRO A 223 -8.76 -26.42 2.30
CA PRO A 223 -7.95 -27.40 1.57
C PRO A 223 -7.09 -26.71 0.50
N ILE A 224 -6.00 -26.13 0.96
CA ILE A 224 -4.97 -25.46 0.18
C ILE A 224 -3.59 -26.05 0.52
N LYS A 225 -2.64 -25.91 -0.41
CA LYS A 225 -1.24 -26.28 -0.21
C LYS A 225 -0.31 -25.14 -0.62
N LEU A 226 0.81 -24.98 0.09
CA LEU A 226 1.92 -24.15 -0.35
C LEU A 226 2.79 -24.97 -1.31
N VAL A 227 2.99 -24.47 -2.54
CA VAL A 227 3.77 -25.18 -3.58
C VAL A 227 5.13 -24.54 -3.87
N LEU A 228 5.27 -23.24 -3.59
CA LEU A 228 6.48 -22.47 -3.86
C LEU A 228 6.54 -21.24 -2.95
N PHE A 229 7.72 -20.73 -2.62
CA PHE A 229 7.84 -19.35 -2.15
C PHE A 229 7.67 -18.38 -3.32
N ALA A 230 7.09 -17.21 -3.08
CA ALA A 230 6.98 -16.19 -4.11
C ALA A 230 8.27 -15.36 -4.23
N HIS A 231 8.96 -15.16 -3.10
CA HIS A 231 10.24 -14.46 -2.99
C HIS A 231 10.82 -14.68 -1.58
N LYS A 232 12.02 -14.15 -1.35
CA LYS A 232 12.61 -13.93 -0.01
C LYS A 232 12.95 -12.45 0.16
N ASN A 233 13.07 -11.97 1.41
CA ASN A 233 13.32 -10.55 1.75
C ASN A 233 12.31 -9.59 1.10
N GLY A 234 12.64 -8.30 0.98
CA GLY A 234 11.88 -7.33 0.18
C GLY A 234 10.94 -6.40 0.94
N SER A 235 10.99 -6.45 2.28
CA SER A 235 10.20 -5.55 3.12
C SER A 235 11.07 -4.40 3.65
N ILE A 236 10.45 -3.24 3.82
CA ILE A 236 11.12 -1.98 4.20
C ILE A 236 10.39 -1.32 5.37
N PHE A 237 11.13 -0.99 6.42
CA PHE A 237 10.67 -0.20 7.56
C PHE A 237 11.07 1.25 7.33
N VAL A 238 10.08 2.15 7.30
CA VAL A 238 10.33 3.60 7.23
C VAL A 238 9.77 4.33 8.44
N LYS A 239 10.43 5.44 8.81
CA LYS A 239 10.03 6.39 9.86
C LYS A 239 9.41 7.61 9.21
N ASN A 240 8.29 8.10 9.75
CA ASN A 240 7.69 9.36 9.33
C ASN A 240 8.68 10.53 9.57
N ARG A 241 8.77 11.47 8.63
CA ARG A 241 9.52 12.73 8.80
C ARG A 241 8.72 13.80 9.55
N LYS A 242 7.39 13.72 9.49
CA LYS A 242 6.48 14.61 10.21
C LYS A 242 6.53 14.30 11.71
N GLY A 243 6.54 15.34 12.55
CA GLY A 243 6.61 15.22 14.01
C GLY A 243 7.90 15.72 14.66
N ASP A 244 8.00 15.49 15.97
CA ASP A 244 9.10 15.95 16.81
C ASP A 244 10.48 15.54 16.27
N LYS A 245 11.41 16.51 16.27
CA LYS A 245 12.84 16.25 16.01
C LYS A 245 13.40 15.25 17.02
N PHE A 246 14.49 14.58 16.63
CA PHE A 246 15.22 13.64 17.47
C PHE A 246 15.33 14.12 18.94
N LYS A 247 14.89 13.26 19.86
CA LYS A 247 15.08 13.37 21.30
C LYS A 247 15.83 12.12 21.77
N ASP A 248 16.87 12.31 22.57
CA ASP A 248 17.61 11.21 23.17
C ASP A 248 16.82 10.66 24.38
N PRO A 249 16.57 9.33 24.46
CA PRO A 249 17.02 8.29 23.55
C PRO A 249 16.09 8.07 22.33
N PHE A 250 16.66 7.71 21.17
CA PHE A 250 15.93 7.66 19.88
C PHE A 250 14.64 6.83 19.93
N GLN A 251 14.60 5.74 20.71
CA GLN A 251 13.41 4.88 20.79
C GLN A 251 12.15 5.61 21.24
N ASP A 252 12.27 6.72 21.98
CA ASP A 252 11.13 7.52 22.44
C ASP A 252 10.35 8.16 21.27
N PHE A 253 10.96 8.25 20.08
CA PHE A 253 10.25 8.70 18.88
C PHE A 253 8.99 7.86 18.57
N PHE A 254 9.03 6.55 18.85
CA PHE A 254 7.95 5.62 18.52
C PHE A 254 6.86 5.52 19.59
N LYS A 255 7.12 6.03 20.80
CA LYS A 255 6.20 5.89 21.94
C LYS A 255 4.86 6.58 21.69
N GLU A 256 3.78 5.93 22.11
CA GLU A 256 2.40 6.43 22.06
C GLU A 256 1.94 6.79 20.64
N LYS A 257 2.55 6.16 19.62
CA LYS A 257 2.21 6.36 18.21
C LYS A 257 1.79 5.06 17.54
N ALA A 258 1.03 5.21 16.47
CA ALA A 258 0.66 4.12 15.58
C ALA A 258 1.80 3.81 14.61
N PHE A 259 2.10 2.53 14.44
CA PHE A 259 3.03 2.01 13.46
C PHE A 259 2.26 1.13 12.48
N LEU A 260 2.24 1.50 11.20
CA LEU A 260 1.35 0.87 10.24
C LEU A 260 1.93 -0.45 9.72
N ILE A 261 1.07 -1.46 9.65
CA ILE A 261 1.39 -2.78 9.11
C ILE A 261 0.32 -3.19 8.08
N PRO A 262 0.66 -4.04 7.09
CA PRO A 262 -0.29 -4.42 6.05
C PRO A 262 -1.36 -5.40 6.56
N HIS A 263 -1.02 -6.18 7.59
CA HIS A 263 -1.91 -7.17 8.21
C HIS A 263 -1.28 -7.69 9.51
N THR A 264 -2.12 -8.08 10.48
CA THR A 264 -1.67 -8.72 11.74
C THR A 264 -1.04 -10.10 11.51
N MET A 265 -1.57 -10.87 10.57
CA MET A 265 -0.96 -12.11 10.08
C MET A 265 0.09 -11.81 9.00
N SER A 266 1.21 -11.16 9.37
CA SER A 266 2.28 -10.85 8.42
C SER A 266 3.67 -10.91 9.02
N ILE A 267 4.67 -11.17 8.17
CA ILE A 267 6.08 -11.13 8.55
C ILE A 267 6.52 -9.71 8.92
N HIS A 268 5.91 -8.69 8.30
CA HIS A 268 6.10 -7.28 8.66
C HIS A 268 5.77 -7.03 10.13
N HIS A 269 4.61 -7.51 10.59
CA HIS A 269 4.20 -7.41 11.98
C HIS A 269 5.15 -8.15 12.92
N MET A 270 5.55 -9.37 12.54
CA MET A 270 6.47 -10.19 13.34
C MET A 270 7.86 -9.54 13.48
N ILE A 271 8.47 -9.09 12.39
CA ILE A 271 9.79 -8.45 12.42
C ILE A 271 9.71 -7.07 13.09
N ALA A 272 8.63 -6.30 12.90
CA ALA A 272 8.42 -5.06 13.64
C ALA A 272 8.35 -5.32 15.14
N HIS A 273 7.61 -6.35 15.56
CA HIS A 273 7.49 -6.74 16.95
C HIS A 273 8.86 -7.15 17.53
N MET A 274 9.66 -7.94 16.80
CA MET A 274 11.04 -8.27 17.18
C MET A 274 11.88 -7.00 17.36
N PHE A 275 11.87 -6.11 16.37
CA PHE A 275 12.67 -4.87 16.38
C PHE A 275 12.31 -3.98 17.57
N PHE A 276 11.02 -3.69 17.77
CA PHE A 276 10.57 -2.84 18.87
C PHE A 276 10.88 -3.44 20.24
N SER A 277 10.68 -4.75 20.40
CA SER A 277 11.05 -5.47 21.63
C SER A 277 12.55 -5.36 21.91
N ASN A 278 13.38 -5.51 20.88
CA ASN A 278 14.85 -5.48 20.99
C ASN A 278 15.41 -4.08 21.31
N ILE A 279 14.72 -3.00 20.92
CA ILE A 279 15.08 -1.63 21.32
C ILE A 279 14.46 -1.21 22.66
N GLY A 280 13.82 -2.15 23.39
CA GLY A 280 13.30 -1.95 24.73
C GLY A 280 11.90 -1.34 24.82
N LEU A 281 11.15 -1.33 23.72
CA LEU A 281 9.73 -0.94 23.71
C LEU A 281 8.83 -2.16 23.87
N GLN A 282 7.61 -1.95 24.34
CA GLN A 282 6.55 -2.95 24.41
C GLN A 282 5.57 -2.80 23.23
N PRO A 283 5.78 -3.51 22.10
CA PRO A 283 4.84 -3.49 20.98
C PRO A 283 3.59 -4.34 21.30
N GLY A 284 2.40 -3.89 20.89
CA GLY A 284 1.19 -4.69 21.08
C GLY A 284 -0.11 -4.05 20.58
N ALA A 285 -1.19 -4.84 20.63
CA ALA A 285 -2.57 -4.37 20.47
C ALA A 285 -3.18 -4.08 21.86
N MET A 286 -4.14 -3.16 21.93
CA MET A 286 -4.76 -2.71 23.19
C MET A 286 -5.34 -3.90 23.99
N GLY A 287 -4.95 -4.02 25.28
CA GLY A 287 -5.42 -5.13 26.13
C GLY A 287 -4.59 -5.43 27.40
N HIS A 288 -3.38 -4.88 27.52
CA HIS A 288 -2.65 -4.73 28.78
C HIS A 288 -2.20 -3.26 28.94
N LYS A 289 -1.83 -2.84 30.17
CA LYS A 289 -1.51 -1.44 30.55
C LYS A 289 -0.61 -0.72 29.50
N ILE A 290 -1.23 -0.13 28.49
CA ILE A 290 -0.72 0.80 27.46
C ILE A 290 0.60 0.33 26.78
N PRO A 291 0.57 -0.25 25.56
CA PRO A 291 1.79 -0.57 24.83
C PRO A 291 2.57 0.70 24.48
N ASP A 292 3.90 0.60 24.37
CA ASP A 292 4.73 1.73 23.94
C ASP A 292 4.47 2.06 22.47
N VAL A 293 4.24 1.05 21.62
CA VAL A 293 3.99 1.24 20.18
C VAL A 293 2.75 0.43 19.77
N HIS A 294 1.81 1.11 19.11
CA HIS A 294 0.57 0.49 18.64
C HIS A 294 0.73 0.06 17.19
N PHE A 295 0.29 -1.15 16.85
CA PHE A 295 0.23 -1.58 15.45
C PHE A 295 -1.15 -1.30 14.86
N GLU A 296 -1.18 -0.60 13.74
CA GLU A 296 -2.43 -0.29 13.04
C GLU A 296 -2.44 -0.94 11.65
N VAL A 297 -3.51 -1.71 11.36
CA VAL A 297 -3.64 -2.39 10.07
C VAL A 297 -4.13 -1.41 9.03
N SER A 298 -3.30 -1.14 8.03
CA SER A 298 -3.61 -0.14 7.00
C SER A 298 -3.65 -0.74 5.60
N PRO A 299 -4.57 -0.30 4.72
CA PRO A 299 -4.53 -0.66 3.31
C PRO A 299 -3.21 -0.17 2.67
N LEU A 300 -2.56 -1.03 1.88
CA LEU A 300 -1.29 -0.71 1.22
C LEU A 300 -1.29 0.66 0.49
N PRO A 301 -2.30 1.00 -0.34
CA PRO A 301 -2.27 2.27 -1.07
C PRO A 301 -2.44 3.51 -0.18
N LYS A 302 -2.82 3.34 1.10
CA LYS A 302 -3.16 4.43 2.04
C LYS A 302 -2.08 4.72 3.06
N MET A 303 -1.05 3.88 3.17
CA MET A 303 0.03 4.09 4.12
C MET A 303 0.78 5.41 3.89
N HIS A 304 1.00 5.82 2.62
CA HIS A 304 1.57 7.13 2.27
C HIS A 304 0.70 8.28 2.76
N ASP A 305 -0.59 8.25 2.44
CA ASP A 305 -1.57 9.27 2.84
C ASP A 305 -1.59 9.43 4.37
N PHE A 306 -1.47 8.32 5.12
CA PHE A 306 -1.52 8.34 6.59
C PHE A 306 -0.29 9.00 7.22
N ILE A 307 0.92 8.69 6.76
CA ILE A 307 2.13 9.36 7.27
C ILE A 307 2.21 10.83 6.82
N GLU A 308 1.70 11.17 5.64
CA GLU A 308 1.67 12.55 5.14
C GLU A 308 0.66 13.41 5.93
N SER A 309 -0.53 12.86 6.19
CA SER A 309 -1.63 13.61 6.81
C SER A 309 -1.49 13.79 8.32
N SER A 310 -0.88 12.84 9.04
CA SER A 310 -0.87 12.82 10.52
C SER A 310 0.51 12.53 11.13
N GLU A 311 0.78 13.12 12.30
CA GLU A 311 1.93 12.81 13.16
C GLU A 311 1.66 11.63 14.11
N GLU A 312 0.41 11.19 14.21
CA GLU A 312 -0.02 10.03 15.00
C GLU A 312 0.63 8.73 14.49
N SER A 313 0.98 8.69 13.19
CA SER A 313 1.68 7.56 12.57
C SER A 313 3.20 7.78 12.59
N CYS A 314 3.93 6.97 13.35
CA CYS A 314 5.39 7.09 13.46
C CYS A 314 6.15 6.45 12.29
N GLY A 315 5.50 5.62 11.49
CA GLY A 315 6.12 4.94 10.35
C GLY A 315 5.31 3.74 9.90
N PHE A 316 5.88 2.95 9.00
CA PHE A 316 5.26 1.70 8.56
C PHE A 316 6.30 0.67 8.16
N PHE A 317 5.89 -0.60 8.15
CA PHE A 317 6.69 -1.71 7.62
C PHE A 317 5.87 -2.52 6.63
N VAL A 318 6.34 -2.56 5.38
CA VAL A 318 5.57 -3.12 4.26
C VAL A 318 6.49 -3.64 3.16
N ALA A 319 5.94 -4.41 2.22
CA ALA A 319 6.61 -4.78 0.99
C ALA A 319 6.90 -3.56 0.11
N GLU A 320 8.02 -3.60 -0.61
CA GLU A 320 8.34 -2.61 -1.63
C GLU A 320 7.30 -2.65 -2.80
N PRO A 321 7.15 -1.57 -3.60
CA PRO A 321 7.97 -0.35 -3.66
C PRO A 321 7.49 0.77 -2.72
N LEU A 322 6.58 0.48 -1.77
CA LEU A 322 5.89 1.51 -1.00
C LEU A 322 6.85 2.33 -0.12
N GLY A 323 7.78 1.70 0.58
CA GLY A 323 8.73 2.41 1.44
C GLY A 323 9.72 3.26 0.63
N THR A 324 10.31 2.71 -0.44
CA THR A 324 11.20 3.49 -1.31
C THR A 324 10.46 4.65 -1.96
N LYS A 325 9.18 4.49 -2.33
CA LYS A 325 8.34 5.59 -2.80
C LYS A 325 8.11 6.67 -1.73
N ALA A 326 7.89 6.30 -0.48
CA ALA A 326 7.73 7.28 0.61
C ALA A 326 9.02 8.10 0.84
N ILE A 327 10.17 7.44 0.77
CA ILE A 327 11.48 8.09 0.87
C ILE A 327 11.72 9.02 -0.33
N ALA A 328 11.44 8.53 -1.55
CA ALA A 328 11.57 9.30 -2.78
C ALA A 328 10.62 10.51 -2.84
N SER A 329 9.53 10.50 -2.06
CA SER A 329 8.61 11.62 -1.87
C SER A 329 8.94 12.48 -0.65
N SER A 330 10.09 12.27 0.00
CA SER A 330 10.50 12.99 1.21
C SER A 330 9.51 12.91 2.38
N LEU A 331 8.65 11.88 2.41
CA LEU A 331 7.68 11.66 3.49
C LEU A 331 8.28 10.86 4.65
N ALA A 332 9.29 10.04 4.37
CA ALA A 332 9.82 9.09 5.34
C ALA A 332 11.34 8.87 5.20
N ASP A 333 11.96 8.36 6.26
CA ASP A 333 13.36 7.94 6.32
C ASP A 333 13.45 6.41 6.48
N LEU A 334 14.43 5.77 5.84
CA LEU A 334 14.68 4.32 5.96
C LEU A 334 15.23 3.95 7.35
N ILE A 335 14.50 3.20 8.16
CA ILE A 335 15.05 2.62 9.40
C ILE A 335 15.85 1.36 9.09
N LEU A 336 15.22 0.38 8.41
CA LEU A 336 15.85 -0.89 8.08
C LEU A 336 15.20 -1.57 6.88
N LEU A 337 15.96 -2.45 6.23
CA LEU A 337 15.45 -3.50 5.37
C LEU A 337 15.29 -4.79 6.18
N SER A 338 14.24 -5.56 5.89
CA SER A 338 13.89 -6.74 6.70
C SER A 338 15.00 -7.79 6.79
N SER A 339 15.85 -7.88 5.77
CA SER A 339 16.98 -8.79 5.74
C SER A 339 18.09 -8.45 6.75
N GLU A 340 18.14 -7.23 7.26
CA GLU A 340 19.06 -6.85 8.35
C GLU A 340 18.68 -7.51 9.67
N ILE A 341 17.40 -7.84 9.88
CA ILE A 341 16.92 -8.62 11.03
C ILE A 341 16.85 -10.11 10.69
N TRP A 342 16.34 -10.47 9.51
CA TRP A 342 16.23 -11.87 9.11
C TRP A 342 16.63 -12.06 7.64
N GLU A 343 17.86 -12.47 7.38
CA GLU A 343 18.35 -12.73 6.04
C GLU A 343 17.62 -13.92 5.40
N ASN A 344 17.25 -13.77 4.11
CA ASN A 344 16.60 -14.79 3.29
C ASN A 344 15.26 -15.28 3.87
N HIS A 345 14.57 -14.44 4.65
CA HIS A 345 13.28 -14.79 5.23
C HIS A 345 12.20 -14.94 4.13
N PRO A 346 11.28 -15.91 4.24
CA PRO A 346 10.09 -15.92 3.39
C PRO A 346 9.12 -14.81 3.81
N CYS A 347 8.28 -14.35 2.88
CA CYS A 347 7.19 -13.41 3.16
C CYS A 347 5.92 -13.84 2.43
N CYS A 348 5.84 -13.61 1.11
CA CYS A 348 4.76 -14.13 0.29
C CYS A 348 5.09 -15.54 -0.25
N VAL A 349 4.05 -16.35 -0.40
CA VAL A 349 4.11 -17.73 -0.88
C VAL A 349 3.09 -17.94 -1.99
N VAL A 350 3.33 -18.96 -2.82
CA VAL A 350 2.37 -19.41 -3.83
C VAL A 350 1.58 -20.56 -3.22
N THR A 351 0.31 -20.29 -2.96
CA THR A 351 -0.63 -21.25 -2.37
C THR A 351 -1.70 -21.58 -3.39
N MET A 352 -2.05 -22.87 -3.51
CA MET A 352 -3.05 -23.35 -4.48
C MET A 352 -4.12 -24.22 -3.81
N GLN A 353 -5.29 -24.31 -4.43
CA GLN A 353 -6.33 -25.27 -4.04
C GLN A 353 -5.82 -26.70 -4.17
N ASP A 354 -6.01 -27.52 -3.13
CA ASP A 354 -5.61 -28.93 -3.14
C ASP A 354 -6.32 -29.71 -4.28
N GLU A 355 -7.61 -29.42 -4.52
CA GLU A 355 -8.36 -29.99 -5.64
C GLU A 355 -7.74 -29.64 -7.00
N PHE A 356 -7.26 -28.40 -7.20
CA PHE A 356 -6.63 -28.00 -8.45
C PHE A 356 -5.31 -28.73 -8.67
N ILE A 357 -4.50 -28.89 -7.61
CA ILE A 357 -3.24 -29.64 -7.65
C ILE A 357 -3.50 -31.09 -8.08
N GLN A 358 -4.51 -31.72 -7.50
CA GLN A 358 -4.86 -33.12 -7.77
C GLN A 358 -5.43 -33.32 -9.18
N GLU A 359 -6.28 -32.40 -9.64
CA GLU A 359 -6.90 -32.49 -10.98
C GLU A 359 -5.93 -32.12 -12.11
N PHE A 360 -5.02 -31.17 -11.90
CA PHE A 360 -4.17 -30.60 -12.95
C PHE A 360 -2.68 -30.52 -12.57
N PRO A 361 -2.04 -31.63 -12.16
CA PRO A 361 -0.65 -31.60 -11.70
C PRO A 361 0.35 -31.14 -12.77
N ASP A 362 0.11 -31.44 -14.05
CA ASP A 362 0.97 -30.98 -15.15
C ASP A 362 0.94 -29.46 -15.32
N ALA A 363 -0.23 -28.84 -15.14
CA ALA A 363 -0.36 -27.38 -15.16
C ALA A 363 0.38 -26.73 -13.99
N VAL A 364 0.31 -27.32 -12.78
CA VAL A 364 1.04 -26.83 -11.61
C VAL A 364 2.55 -26.96 -11.81
N HIS A 365 3.02 -28.09 -12.35
CA HIS A 365 4.44 -28.28 -12.66
C HIS A 365 4.94 -27.28 -13.71
N GLU A 366 4.17 -27.06 -14.78
CA GLU A 366 4.53 -26.10 -15.82
C GLU A 366 4.56 -24.66 -15.28
N PHE A 367 3.55 -24.28 -14.49
CA PHE A 367 3.48 -22.96 -13.86
C PHE A 367 4.66 -22.71 -12.92
N THR A 368 4.95 -23.63 -11.99
CA THR A 368 6.09 -23.51 -11.06
C THR A 368 7.44 -23.46 -11.78
N LYS A 369 7.59 -24.18 -12.90
CA LYS A 369 8.77 -24.08 -13.77
C LYS A 369 8.91 -22.70 -14.40
N PHE A 370 7.83 -22.09 -14.88
CA PHE A 370 7.86 -20.71 -15.39
C PHE A 370 8.16 -19.69 -14.29
N MET A 371 7.62 -19.90 -13.08
CA MET A 371 7.91 -19.07 -11.92
C MET A 371 9.40 -19.06 -11.57
N VAL A 372 10.06 -20.22 -11.46
CA VAL A 372 11.50 -20.27 -11.14
C VAL A 372 12.34 -19.58 -12.23
N LYS A 373 12.04 -19.82 -13.52
CA LYS A 373 12.76 -19.17 -14.63
C LYS A 373 12.54 -17.65 -14.65
N ALA A 374 11.32 -17.20 -14.38
CA ALA A 374 11.01 -15.77 -14.28
C ALA A 374 11.71 -15.15 -13.08
N GLY A 375 11.81 -15.85 -11.95
CA GLY A 375 12.56 -15.40 -10.78
C GLY A 375 14.05 -15.19 -11.06
N GLN A 376 14.67 -16.13 -11.78
CA GLN A 376 16.04 -15.97 -12.29
C GLN A 376 16.18 -14.75 -13.21
N PHE A 377 15.24 -14.58 -14.14
CA PHE A 377 15.22 -13.41 -15.04
C PHE A 377 15.15 -12.09 -14.27
N VAL A 378 14.33 -11.99 -13.23
CA VAL A 378 14.23 -10.77 -12.40
C VAL A 378 15.58 -10.45 -11.76
N GLY A 379 16.27 -11.45 -11.19
CA GLY A 379 17.59 -11.26 -10.58
C GLY A 379 18.70 -10.91 -11.58
N GLU A 380 18.68 -11.49 -12.78
CA GLU A 380 19.69 -11.26 -13.82
C GLU A 380 19.47 -9.96 -14.61
N ARG A 381 18.21 -9.53 -14.76
CA ARG A 381 17.81 -8.42 -15.63
C ARG A 381 16.88 -7.43 -14.90
N PRO A 382 17.28 -6.86 -13.75
CA PRO A 382 16.39 -6.04 -12.91
C PRO A 382 15.87 -4.79 -13.62
N GLY A 383 16.61 -4.22 -14.59
CA GLY A 383 16.14 -3.08 -15.39
C GLY A 383 14.93 -3.42 -16.28
N ILE A 384 15.00 -4.53 -17.01
CA ILE A 384 13.89 -4.98 -17.88
C ILE A 384 12.73 -5.49 -17.01
N ALA A 385 13.04 -6.19 -15.92
CA ALA A 385 12.03 -6.61 -14.95
C ALA A 385 11.29 -5.41 -14.34
N ALA A 386 11.97 -4.28 -14.10
CA ALA A 386 11.33 -3.05 -13.63
C ALA A 386 10.38 -2.45 -14.67
N GLU A 387 10.71 -2.48 -15.96
CA GLU A 387 9.78 -2.04 -17.02
C GLU A 387 8.49 -2.89 -17.02
N ILE A 388 8.65 -4.22 -17.02
CA ILE A 388 7.52 -5.16 -16.93
C ILE A 388 6.73 -4.94 -15.63
N GLY A 389 7.44 -4.71 -14.53
CA GLY A 389 6.85 -4.52 -13.22
C GLY A 389 6.03 -3.27 -13.09
N VAL A 390 6.45 -2.16 -13.70
CA VAL A 390 5.65 -0.93 -13.70
C VAL A 390 4.33 -1.15 -14.44
N ASP A 391 4.34 -1.85 -15.58
CA ASP A 391 3.12 -2.22 -16.31
C ASP A 391 2.22 -3.19 -15.53
N PHE A 392 2.81 -4.11 -14.76
CA PHE A 392 2.07 -5.10 -13.99
C PHE A 392 1.49 -4.55 -12.68
N LEU A 393 2.27 -3.77 -11.93
CA LEU A 393 1.90 -3.26 -10.61
C LEU A 393 1.07 -1.97 -10.70
N ASP A 394 1.29 -1.16 -11.74
CA ASP A 394 0.61 0.11 -11.95
C ASP A 394 0.19 0.30 -13.43
N PRO A 395 -0.71 -0.57 -13.96
CA PRO A 395 -1.08 -0.58 -15.37
C PRO A 395 -1.71 0.73 -15.85
N ASN A 396 -2.46 1.40 -14.97
CA ASN A 396 -3.14 2.66 -15.27
C ASN A 396 -2.32 3.91 -14.90
N ARG A 397 -1.11 3.74 -14.33
CA ARG A 397 -0.27 4.84 -13.80
C ARG A 397 -0.94 5.65 -12.69
N GLU A 398 -1.89 5.07 -11.97
CA GLU A 398 -2.60 5.70 -10.86
C GLU A 398 -1.68 5.90 -9.65
N GLN A 399 -0.72 5.00 -9.45
CA GLN A 399 0.24 5.09 -8.36
C GLN A 399 1.48 5.92 -8.72
N GLY A 400 1.62 6.36 -9.97
CA GLY A 400 2.80 7.10 -10.44
C GLY A 400 4.11 6.32 -10.29
N LEU A 401 4.06 4.98 -10.35
CA LEU A 401 5.24 4.15 -10.16
C LEU A 401 6.22 4.32 -11.33
N LYS A 402 7.48 4.71 -11.03
CA LYS A 402 8.51 4.95 -12.04
C LYS A 402 9.48 3.77 -12.19
N VAL A 403 9.92 3.49 -13.42
CA VAL A 403 10.87 2.41 -13.73
C VAL A 403 12.20 2.55 -12.97
N PRO A 404 12.83 3.73 -12.85
CA PRO A 404 14.06 3.90 -12.07
C PRO A 404 13.89 3.53 -10.59
N LEU A 405 12.75 3.87 -9.99
CA LEU A 405 12.43 3.52 -8.60
C LEU A 405 12.32 2.00 -8.45
N LEU A 406 11.54 1.35 -9.32
CA LEU A 406 11.38 -0.10 -9.25
C LEU A 406 12.69 -0.84 -9.56
N LYS A 407 13.51 -0.32 -10.47
CA LYS A 407 14.86 -0.85 -10.72
C LYS A 407 15.75 -0.75 -9.49
N ASN A 408 15.69 0.36 -8.74
CA ASN A 408 16.42 0.50 -7.48
C ASN A 408 15.99 -0.57 -6.47
N VAL A 409 14.68 -0.75 -6.27
CA VAL A 409 14.13 -1.81 -5.41
C VAL A 409 14.64 -3.19 -5.82
N LEU A 410 14.59 -3.53 -7.11
CA LEU A 410 15.03 -4.84 -7.62
C LEU A 410 16.56 -5.04 -7.62
N SER A 411 17.32 -3.97 -7.44
CA SER A 411 18.80 -4.00 -7.43
C SER A 411 19.40 -3.77 -6.04
N GLU A 412 18.57 -3.55 -5.03
CA GLU A 412 18.97 -3.37 -3.63
C GLU A 412 19.58 -4.68 -3.10
N PRO A 413 20.87 -4.74 -2.71
CA PRO A 413 21.53 -5.99 -2.31
C PRO A 413 20.87 -6.70 -1.13
N LEU A 414 20.30 -5.92 -0.21
CA LEU A 414 19.56 -6.39 0.96
C LEU A 414 18.04 -6.50 0.69
N GLY A 415 17.61 -6.16 -0.52
CA GLY A 415 16.22 -6.12 -0.94
C GLY A 415 15.66 -7.50 -1.30
N ILE A 416 14.61 -7.48 -2.12
CA ILE A 416 13.89 -8.67 -2.58
C ILE A 416 14.81 -9.63 -3.34
N LYS A 417 14.70 -10.93 -3.03
CA LYS A 417 15.40 -12.01 -3.74
C LYS A 417 14.39 -12.92 -4.42
N THR A 418 14.57 -13.13 -5.72
CA THR A 418 13.66 -13.90 -6.58
C THR A 418 14.28 -15.17 -7.15
N THR A 419 15.56 -15.41 -6.88
CA THR A 419 16.34 -16.52 -7.47
C THR A 419 16.21 -17.84 -6.72
N ASP A 420 15.82 -17.78 -5.45
CA ASP A 420 15.56 -18.96 -4.62
C ASP A 420 14.12 -18.92 -4.09
N LEU A 421 13.32 -19.85 -4.62
CA LEU A 421 11.88 -19.96 -4.35
C LEU A 421 11.53 -21.27 -3.62
N TYR A 422 12.53 -22.04 -3.18
CA TYR A 422 12.31 -23.33 -2.53
C TYR A 422 11.65 -23.14 -1.15
N PRO A 423 10.51 -23.81 -0.85
CA PRO A 423 9.88 -23.72 0.46
C PRO A 423 10.71 -24.33 1.59
N SER A 424 10.98 -23.53 2.62
CA SER A 424 11.65 -23.96 3.85
C SER A 424 10.63 -24.19 4.98
N ILE A 425 10.37 -25.46 5.31
CA ILE A 425 9.51 -25.82 6.45
C ILE A 425 10.05 -25.26 7.77
N HIS A 426 11.37 -25.24 7.94
CA HIS A 426 12.01 -24.70 9.13
C HIS A 426 11.75 -23.19 9.31
N ASP A 427 11.77 -22.42 8.22
CA ASP A 427 11.48 -20.98 8.30
C ASP A 427 10.00 -20.71 8.58
N LEU A 428 9.10 -21.52 7.99
CA LEU A 428 7.67 -21.46 8.30
C LEU A 428 7.39 -21.83 9.77
N ASP A 429 8.10 -22.83 10.31
CA ASP A 429 8.00 -23.24 11.71
C ASP A 429 8.44 -22.13 12.65
N ARG A 430 9.53 -21.43 12.31
CA ARG A 430 9.99 -20.25 13.05
C ARG A 430 8.92 -19.14 13.08
N ILE A 431 8.25 -18.90 11.95
CA ILE A 431 7.18 -17.91 11.85
C ILE A 431 6.02 -18.27 12.79
N GLN A 432 5.45 -19.47 12.66
CA GLN A 432 4.29 -19.85 13.47
C GLN A 432 4.64 -19.88 14.97
N LYS A 433 5.85 -20.34 15.35
CA LYS A 433 6.30 -20.36 16.74
C LYS A 433 6.41 -18.96 17.32
N TYR A 434 7.06 -18.03 16.62
CA TYR A 434 7.20 -16.68 17.15
C TYR A 434 5.83 -15.99 17.26
N MET A 435 5.01 -16.06 16.21
CA MET A 435 3.70 -15.43 16.20
C MET A 435 2.78 -16.03 17.29
N HIS A 436 2.77 -17.36 17.43
CA HIS A 436 1.96 -18.04 18.45
C HIS A 436 2.48 -17.80 19.87
N ASP A 437 3.76 -18.12 20.13
CA ASP A 437 4.31 -18.16 21.49
C ASP A 437 4.64 -16.77 22.04
N LYS A 438 5.04 -15.82 21.18
CA LYS A 438 5.47 -14.46 21.61
C LYS A 438 4.41 -13.41 21.40
N MET A 439 3.67 -13.47 20.30
CA MET A 439 2.69 -12.44 19.94
C MET A 439 1.26 -12.84 20.30
N GLY A 440 0.99 -14.12 20.58
CA GLY A 440 -0.37 -14.63 20.80
C GLY A 440 -1.25 -14.49 19.56
N VAL A 441 -0.67 -14.66 18.37
CA VAL A 441 -1.30 -14.49 17.06
C VAL A 441 -1.13 -15.76 16.24
N GLY A 442 -2.21 -16.21 15.58
CA GLY A 442 -2.20 -17.42 14.75
C GLY A 442 -2.17 -18.74 15.52
N GLN A 443 -2.33 -19.84 14.79
CA GLN A 443 -2.32 -21.21 15.30
C GLN A 443 -1.18 -22.03 14.69
N MET A 444 -0.68 -22.99 15.47
CA MET A 444 0.30 -23.96 14.99
C MET A 444 -0.37 -24.97 14.07
N ILE A 445 0.27 -25.28 12.94
CA ILE A 445 -0.20 -26.28 11.97
C ILE A 445 0.85 -27.37 11.73
N ASP A 446 0.41 -28.50 11.17
CA ASP A 446 1.34 -29.48 10.60
C ASP A 446 1.84 -28.99 9.24
N LEU A 447 3.05 -28.44 9.25
CA LEU A 447 3.69 -27.90 8.06
C LEU A 447 4.01 -28.96 7.00
N ASN A 448 4.22 -30.22 7.38
CA ASN A 448 4.45 -31.30 6.41
C ASN A 448 3.17 -31.63 5.63
N SER A 449 2.01 -31.45 6.26
CA SER A 449 0.73 -31.58 5.60
C SER A 449 0.39 -30.34 4.76
N PHE A 450 0.89 -29.16 5.11
CA PHE A 450 0.60 -27.91 4.40
C PHE A 450 1.47 -27.66 3.17
N VAL A 451 2.76 -28.02 3.23
CA VAL A 451 3.73 -27.76 2.17
C VAL A 451 3.83 -28.96 1.22
N ASP A 452 3.60 -28.72 -0.08
CA ASP A 452 3.79 -29.73 -1.13
C ASP A 452 5.07 -29.44 -1.93
N LEU A 453 6.14 -30.20 -1.61
CA LEU A 453 7.46 -30.06 -2.23
C LEU A 453 7.56 -30.77 -3.59
N THR A 454 6.55 -31.54 -4.01
CA THR A 454 6.58 -32.37 -5.24
C THR A 454 6.94 -31.56 -6.49
N PHE A 455 6.53 -30.30 -6.54
CA PHE A 455 6.81 -29.39 -7.65
C PHE A 455 8.16 -28.71 -7.48
N ALA A 456 8.40 -28.10 -6.31
CA ALA A 456 9.65 -27.39 -5.99
C ALA A 456 10.88 -28.28 -6.18
N ASP A 457 10.85 -29.54 -5.73
CA ASP A 457 11.93 -30.52 -5.88
C ASP A 457 12.36 -30.76 -7.33
N LYS A 458 11.45 -30.56 -8.29
CA LYS A 458 11.71 -30.78 -9.72
C LYS A 458 12.22 -29.53 -10.43
N VAL A 459 11.83 -28.34 -9.96
CA VAL A 459 12.04 -27.08 -10.69
C VAL A 459 13.10 -26.18 -10.07
N CYS A 460 13.31 -26.26 -8.76
CA CYS A 460 14.34 -25.50 -8.07
C CYS A 460 15.68 -26.23 -8.17
N SER A 461 16.71 -25.51 -8.61
CA SER A 461 18.07 -26.05 -8.76
C SER A 461 18.88 -26.03 -7.46
N ALA A 462 18.43 -25.29 -6.46
CA ALA A 462 19.11 -25.13 -5.18
C ALA A 462 18.62 -26.20 -4.18
N THR A 463 19.54 -26.81 -3.44
CA THR A 463 19.18 -27.64 -2.28
C THR A 463 18.65 -26.74 -1.15
N PRO A 464 17.81 -27.26 -0.22
CA PRO A 464 17.24 -26.48 0.87
C PRO A 464 18.28 -25.67 1.67
N ASP A 465 19.52 -26.19 1.79
CA ASP A 465 20.60 -25.57 2.57
C ASP A 465 21.44 -24.54 1.80
N ALA A 466 21.28 -24.44 0.47
CA ALA A 466 22.13 -23.56 -0.35
C ALA A 466 21.96 -22.07 -0.02
N PHE A 467 20.79 -21.69 0.52
CA PHE A 467 20.44 -20.32 0.90
C PHE A 467 19.68 -20.29 2.23
N ALA A 468 20.27 -20.91 3.26
CA ALA A 468 19.72 -20.91 4.61
C ALA A 468 19.40 -19.49 5.10
N SER A 469 18.30 -19.34 5.83
CA SER A 469 17.91 -18.09 6.45
C SER A 469 18.71 -17.86 7.74
N VAL A 470 19.04 -16.60 8.04
CA VAL A 470 19.79 -16.22 9.24
C VAL A 470 19.03 -15.14 10.00
N LEU A 471 18.58 -15.48 11.21
CA LEU A 471 17.87 -14.55 12.09
C LEU A 471 18.86 -13.88 13.06
N HIS A 472 18.89 -12.55 13.03
CA HIS A 472 19.69 -11.67 13.88
C HIS A 472 18.85 -11.02 14.99
N ASP A 473 18.01 -11.83 15.65
CA ASP A 473 17.12 -11.38 16.73
C ASP A 473 17.90 -11.16 18.04
N ARG A 474 18.60 -10.02 18.11
CA ARG A 474 19.38 -9.59 19.28
C ARG A 474 19.25 -8.08 19.51
N PRO A 475 19.19 -7.60 20.77
CA PRO A 475 19.13 -6.18 21.11
C PRO A 475 20.23 -5.34 20.47
N GLU A 476 21.47 -5.85 20.43
CA GLU A 476 22.62 -5.11 19.91
C GLU A 476 22.45 -4.75 18.43
N VAL A 477 21.90 -5.67 17.63
CA VAL A 477 21.66 -5.47 16.18
C VAL A 477 20.60 -4.40 15.96
N SER A 478 19.48 -4.47 16.69
CA SER A 478 18.37 -3.52 16.53
C SER A 478 18.76 -2.11 17.00
N LEU A 479 19.51 -2.01 18.10
CA LEU A 479 20.05 -0.74 18.59
C LEU A 479 21.11 -0.15 17.65
N GLU A 480 21.96 -0.98 17.04
CA GLU A 480 22.93 -0.51 16.04
C GLU A 480 22.21 0.08 14.82
N ILE A 481 21.22 -0.64 14.27
CA ILE A 481 20.36 -0.18 13.17
C ILE A 481 19.71 1.17 13.52
N LEU A 482 19.11 1.26 14.71
CA LEU A 482 18.47 2.48 15.19
C LEU A 482 19.45 3.67 15.28
N ASN A 483 20.68 3.42 15.76
CA ASN A 483 21.68 4.46 15.94
C ASN A 483 22.39 4.89 14.64
N ARG A 484 22.29 4.12 13.55
CA ARG A 484 22.76 4.55 12.21
C ARG A 484 21.98 5.76 11.71
N GLN A 485 20.67 5.81 11.98
CA GLN A 485 19.78 6.92 11.63
C GLN A 485 20.13 8.23 12.35
N ALA A 486 20.63 8.15 13.58
CA ALA A 486 21.05 9.34 14.33
C ALA A 486 22.31 10.02 13.73
N ASN A 487 23.03 9.36 12.81
CA ASN A 487 24.37 9.76 12.36
C ASN A 487 24.57 9.84 10.82
N GLN A 488 23.56 9.62 9.97
CA GLN A 488 23.75 9.57 8.50
C GLN A 488 22.85 10.52 7.70
N ASP A 489 23.48 11.53 7.07
CA ASP A 489 22.92 12.38 6.00
C ASP A 489 23.20 11.84 4.57
N GLN A 490 24.07 10.84 4.38
CA GLN A 490 24.66 10.58 3.05
C GLN A 490 24.07 9.42 2.21
N SER A 491 23.37 8.43 2.79
CA SER A 491 22.80 7.31 1.99
C SER A 491 21.36 7.57 1.50
N LEU A 492 20.60 8.40 2.22
CA LEU A 492 19.23 8.79 1.86
C LEU A 492 19.17 9.65 0.59
N ALA A 493 20.19 10.48 0.34
CA ALA A 493 20.25 11.38 -0.80
C ALA A 493 20.08 10.68 -2.16
N SER A 494 20.49 9.41 -2.28
CA SER A 494 20.34 8.66 -3.53
C SER A 494 18.91 8.13 -3.78
N LYS A 495 18.12 7.89 -2.73
CA LYS A 495 16.74 7.37 -2.86
C LYS A 495 15.72 8.51 -3.05
N THR A 496 15.95 9.67 -2.43
CA THR A 496 15.13 10.89 -2.62
C THR A 496 15.02 11.29 -4.10
N VAL A 497 16.12 11.12 -4.84
CA VAL A 497 16.26 11.51 -6.24
C VAL A 497 15.50 10.58 -7.22
N LEU A 498 15.13 9.36 -6.82
CA LEU A 498 14.59 8.36 -7.75
C LEU A 498 13.26 8.78 -8.39
N ASN A 499 12.42 9.53 -7.68
CA ASN A 499 11.17 10.06 -8.23
C ASN A 499 11.38 11.21 -9.22
N LEU A 500 12.57 11.80 -9.23
CA LEU A 500 12.96 12.92 -10.08
C LEU A 500 13.62 12.46 -11.39
N VAL A 501 13.94 11.17 -11.50
CA VAL A 501 14.48 10.58 -12.73
C VAL A 501 13.36 10.42 -13.75
N GLY A 502 13.63 10.81 -14.99
CA GLY A 502 12.70 10.65 -16.10
C GLY A 502 12.82 11.75 -17.14
N LYS A 503 11.81 11.84 -18.00
CA LYS A 503 11.78 12.82 -19.10
C LYS A 503 11.09 14.10 -18.66
N TYR A 504 11.73 15.23 -18.91
CA TYR A 504 11.22 16.56 -18.58
C TYR A 504 11.13 17.43 -19.83
N LEU A 505 9.99 18.12 -19.98
CA LEU A 505 9.88 19.24 -20.90
C LEU A 505 10.63 20.44 -20.32
N THR A 506 11.66 20.89 -21.03
CA THR A 506 12.45 22.05 -20.60
C THR A 506 11.86 23.34 -21.14
N LEU A 507 11.84 24.37 -20.30
CA LEU A 507 11.29 25.67 -20.63
C LEU A 507 12.14 26.79 -20.02
N SER A 508 12.18 27.93 -20.68
CA SER A 508 12.87 29.12 -20.19
C SER A 508 11.85 30.15 -19.73
N MET A 509 12.11 30.78 -18.60
CA MET A 509 11.39 31.98 -18.16
C MET A 509 12.40 33.02 -17.68
N GLY A 510 12.50 34.14 -18.40
CA GLY A 510 13.59 35.10 -18.23
C GLY A 510 14.95 34.44 -18.46
N ASN A 511 15.86 34.57 -17.49
CA ASN A 511 17.21 33.99 -17.55
C ASN A 511 17.32 32.63 -16.85
N GLN A 512 16.19 32.04 -16.46
CA GLN A 512 16.15 30.78 -15.71
C GLN A 512 15.56 29.66 -16.56
N GLN A 513 16.06 28.44 -16.33
CA GLN A 513 15.61 27.22 -17.00
C GLN A 513 14.87 26.33 -16.00
N PHE A 514 13.77 25.76 -16.45
CA PHE A 514 12.90 24.92 -15.65
C PHE A 514 12.58 23.61 -16.38
N GLY A 515 12.21 22.59 -15.63
CA GLY A 515 11.74 21.30 -16.13
C GLY A 515 10.36 20.96 -15.57
N ILE A 516 9.45 20.54 -16.45
CA ILE A 516 8.16 19.95 -16.07
C ILE A 516 8.17 18.47 -16.48
N ASP A 517 7.76 17.57 -15.60
CA ASP A 517 7.66 16.14 -15.90
C ASP A 517 6.79 15.94 -17.15
N ILE A 518 7.32 15.27 -18.18
CA ILE A 518 6.63 15.12 -19.47
C ILE A 518 5.30 14.38 -19.33
N SER A 519 5.15 13.53 -18.31
CA SER A 519 3.90 12.79 -18.05
C SER A 519 2.73 13.71 -17.72
N LYS A 520 3.01 14.93 -17.24
CA LYS A 520 2.01 15.97 -16.93
C LYS A 520 1.62 16.80 -18.16
N VAL A 521 2.40 16.76 -19.23
CA VAL A 521 2.17 17.58 -20.43
C VAL A 521 1.21 16.88 -21.39
N ARG A 522 0.10 17.54 -21.72
CA ARG A 522 -0.87 17.03 -22.71
C ARG A 522 -0.65 17.57 -24.10
N GLU A 523 -0.49 18.88 -24.22
CA GLU A 523 -0.17 19.52 -25.49
C GLU A 523 0.46 20.89 -25.25
N ILE A 524 1.21 21.36 -26.24
CA ILE A 524 1.77 22.71 -26.27
C ILE A 524 1.06 23.44 -27.41
N ILE A 525 0.46 24.59 -27.10
CA ILE A 525 -0.27 25.40 -28.07
C ILE A 525 0.32 26.80 -28.15
N GLY A 526 0.19 27.44 -29.31
CA GLY A 526 0.53 28.86 -29.44
C GLY A 526 -0.38 29.74 -28.57
N ILE A 527 0.00 31.00 -28.40
CA ILE A 527 -0.81 31.96 -27.63
C ILE A 527 -2.21 32.08 -28.24
N MET A 528 -3.20 31.95 -27.38
CA MET A 528 -4.61 32.18 -27.70
C MET A 528 -5.16 33.32 -26.83
N PRO A 529 -6.10 34.13 -27.33
CA PRO A 529 -6.78 35.14 -26.51
C PRO A 529 -7.48 34.49 -25.32
N THR A 530 -7.21 34.98 -24.11
CA THR A 530 -7.91 34.54 -22.90
C THR A 530 -9.14 35.40 -22.65
N ARG A 531 -10.20 34.78 -22.11
CA ARG A 531 -11.37 35.50 -21.61
C ARG A 531 -11.21 35.72 -20.10
N PRO A 532 -11.22 36.97 -19.61
CA PRO A 532 -10.99 37.26 -18.20
C PRO A 532 -12.11 36.67 -17.34
N VAL A 533 -11.73 36.20 -16.15
CA VAL A 533 -12.66 35.70 -15.14
C VAL A 533 -12.70 36.71 -13.99
N PRO A 534 -13.87 37.18 -13.54
CA PRO A 534 -13.95 38.14 -12.46
C PRO A 534 -13.40 37.59 -11.14
N LYS A 535 -12.77 38.47 -10.34
CA LYS A 535 -12.27 38.19 -8.97
C LYS A 535 -11.20 37.08 -8.90
N THR A 536 -10.42 36.87 -9.94
CA THR A 536 -9.28 35.96 -9.89
C THR A 536 -7.99 36.69 -9.47
N PRO A 537 -7.02 35.97 -8.88
CA PRO A 537 -5.68 36.51 -8.65
C PRO A 537 -5.00 37.00 -9.94
N ASP A 538 -4.04 37.91 -9.80
CA ASP A 538 -3.36 38.55 -10.95
C ASP A 538 -2.56 37.58 -11.83
N TYR A 539 -2.18 36.42 -11.31
CA TYR A 539 -1.53 35.36 -12.08
C TYR A 539 -2.51 34.56 -12.96
N VAL A 540 -3.83 34.72 -12.80
CA VAL A 540 -4.82 34.04 -13.64
C VAL A 540 -5.14 34.92 -14.85
N MET A 541 -4.72 34.47 -16.04
CA MET A 541 -4.95 35.20 -17.28
C MET A 541 -6.41 35.11 -17.77
N GLY A 542 -7.17 34.14 -17.27
CA GLY A 542 -8.55 33.88 -17.64
C GLY A 542 -8.75 32.44 -18.12
N VAL A 543 -9.70 32.24 -19.03
CA VAL A 543 -9.98 30.93 -19.64
C VAL A 543 -9.81 30.96 -21.15
N ILE A 544 -9.38 29.85 -21.74
CA ILE A 544 -9.39 29.60 -23.18
C ILE A 544 -10.41 28.51 -23.51
N ASN A 545 -10.90 28.50 -24.76
CA ASN A 545 -11.64 27.36 -25.29
C ASN A 545 -10.71 26.58 -26.22
N LEU A 546 -10.32 25.38 -25.79
CA LEU A 546 -9.48 24.48 -26.57
C LEU A 546 -10.32 23.26 -26.98
N ARG A 547 -10.67 23.21 -28.27
CA ARG A 547 -11.48 22.12 -28.87
C ARG A 547 -12.80 21.84 -28.12
N GLY A 548 -13.49 22.89 -27.69
CA GLY A 548 -14.77 22.79 -26.97
C GLY A 548 -14.64 22.65 -25.46
N VAL A 549 -13.41 22.52 -24.93
CA VAL A 549 -13.14 22.42 -23.49
C VAL A 549 -12.67 23.78 -22.97
N VAL A 550 -13.28 24.25 -21.89
CA VAL A 550 -12.86 25.49 -21.21
C VAL A 550 -11.70 25.17 -20.28
N ILE A 551 -10.55 25.79 -20.52
CA ILE A 551 -9.31 25.56 -19.76
C ILE A 551 -8.86 26.87 -19.10
N PRO A 552 -8.67 26.92 -17.78
CA PRO A 552 -8.08 28.08 -17.11
C PRO A 552 -6.60 28.22 -17.51
N VAL A 553 -6.16 29.47 -17.72
CA VAL A 553 -4.78 29.79 -18.08
C VAL A 553 -4.12 30.62 -16.99
N VAL A 554 -2.97 30.18 -16.52
CA VAL A 554 -2.14 30.81 -15.48
C VAL A 554 -0.85 31.33 -16.10
N GLU A 555 -0.46 32.55 -15.70
CA GLU A 555 0.86 33.12 -15.97
C GLU A 555 1.88 32.56 -14.97
N LEU A 556 2.74 31.64 -15.42
CA LEU A 556 3.63 30.91 -14.52
C LEU A 556 4.63 31.81 -13.83
N ARG A 557 5.14 32.83 -14.53
CA ARG A 557 6.09 33.79 -13.95
C ARG A 557 5.49 34.48 -12.74
N LEU A 558 4.27 34.99 -12.88
CA LEU A 558 3.56 35.66 -11.78
C LEU A 558 3.25 34.69 -10.64
N LYS A 559 2.85 33.46 -10.95
CA LYS A 559 2.58 32.43 -9.91
C LYS A 559 3.83 32.04 -9.12
N LEU A 560 5.01 32.07 -9.76
CA LEU A 560 6.31 31.85 -9.10
C LEU A 560 6.91 33.12 -8.49
N GLY A 561 6.19 34.25 -8.47
CA GLY A 561 6.69 35.51 -7.93
C GLY A 561 7.74 36.21 -8.80
N MET A 562 7.88 35.80 -10.06
CA MET A 562 8.76 36.44 -11.04
C MET A 562 8.06 37.63 -11.71
N PRO A 563 8.81 38.64 -12.19
CA PRO A 563 8.25 39.74 -12.98
C PRO A 563 7.57 39.21 -14.25
N LYS A 564 6.45 39.82 -14.64
CA LYS A 564 5.76 39.50 -15.89
C LYS A 564 6.69 39.71 -17.09
N GLY A 565 6.74 38.73 -18.00
CA GLY A 565 7.50 38.81 -19.25
C GLY A 565 6.72 39.47 -20.38
N GLU A 566 7.43 39.85 -21.45
CA GLU A 566 6.80 40.21 -22.73
C GLU A 566 6.59 38.95 -23.57
N TYR A 567 5.38 38.80 -24.11
CA TYR A 567 5.05 37.67 -24.97
C TYR A 567 5.55 37.91 -26.39
N ASN A 568 6.17 36.90 -26.99
CA ASN A 568 6.63 36.94 -28.38
C ASN A 568 6.19 35.67 -29.12
N GLU A 569 6.63 35.52 -30.38
CA GLU A 569 6.25 34.38 -31.23
C GLU A 569 6.68 33.01 -30.69
N ARG A 570 7.64 32.96 -29.75
CA ARG A 570 8.09 31.73 -29.09
C ARG A 570 7.32 31.41 -27.81
N SER A 571 6.54 32.36 -27.31
CA SER A 571 5.70 32.18 -26.13
C SER A 571 4.53 31.26 -26.46
N CYS A 572 4.20 30.39 -25.50
CA CYS A 572 3.22 29.33 -25.69
C CYS A 572 2.49 29.01 -24.39
N ILE A 573 1.36 28.33 -24.54
CA ILE A 573 0.59 27.80 -23.42
C ILE A 573 0.82 26.29 -23.39
N ILE A 574 1.33 25.78 -22.27
CA ILE A 574 1.45 24.35 -22.01
C ILE A 574 0.18 23.88 -21.32
N ILE A 575 -0.52 22.91 -21.89
CA ILE A 575 -1.68 22.28 -21.27
C ILE A 575 -1.19 21.15 -20.38
N LEU A 576 -1.41 21.28 -19.08
CA LEU A 576 -0.96 20.36 -18.04
C LEU A 576 -2.15 19.65 -17.40
N ASP A 577 -1.95 18.38 -17.08
CA ASP A 577 -2.81 17.63 -16.17
C ASP A 577 -2.29 17.80 -14.74
N VAL A 578 -3.03 18.54 -13.93
CA VAL A 578 -2.68 18.91 -12.55
C VAL A 578 -3.56 18.13 -11.58
N ASN A 579 -2.94 17.51 -10.58
CA ASN A 579 -3.68 16.81 -9.52
C ASN A 579 -4.15 17.81 -8.46
N VAL A 580 -5.46 17.96 -8.28
CA VAL A 580 -6.06 18.94 -7.36
C VAL A 580 -6.77 18.21 -6.23
N GLY A 581 -5.99 17.62 -5.32
CA GLY A 581 -6.46 16.93 -4.12
C GLY A 581 -7.66 16.00 -4.38
N THR A 582 -8.77 16.21 -3.66
CA THR A 582 -9.99 15.40 -3.75
C THR A 582 -10.81 15.64 -5.03
N SER A 583 -10.50 16.66 -5.82
CA SER A 583 -11.22 17.01 -7.06
C SER A 583 -10.71 16.27 -8.31
N GLY A 584 -9.68 15.43 -8.17
CA GLY A 584 -9.08 14.68 -9.27
C GLY A 584 -8.21 15.54 -10.20
N ILE A 585 -7.94 15.02 -11.39
CA ILE A 585 -7.06 15.65 -12.38
C ILE A 585 -7.81 16.76 -13.12
N LYS A 586 -7.26 17.98 -13.11
CA LYS A 586 -7.77 19.13 -13.86
C LYS A 586 -6.78 19.54 -14.95
N LYS A 587 -7.33 19.99 -16.09
CA LYS A 587 -6.52 20.59 -17.15
C LYS A 587 -6.30 22.06 -16.86
N ILE A 588 -5.04 22.48 -16.78
CA ILE A 588 -4.66 23.88 -16.58
C ILE A 588 -3.66 24.26 -17.67
N GLY A 589 -3.92 25.38 -18.34
CA GLY A 589 -3.00 25.99 -19.28
C GLY A 589 -2.00 26.88 -18.53
N VAL A 590 -0.73 26.80 -18.91
CA VAL A 590 0.33 27.57 -18.28
C VAL A 590 1.09 28.35 -19.34
N MET A 591 1.08 29.68 -19.23
CA MET A 591 1.83 30.58 -20.11
C MET A 591 3.30 30.58 -19.71
N VAL A 592 4.18 30.38 -20.70
CA VAL A 592 5.64 30.39 -20.54
C VAL A 592 6.33 31.13 -21.69
N ASP A 593 7.55 31.62 -21.47
CA ASP A 593 8.25 32.42 -22.49
C ASP A 593 8.65 31.59 -23.71
N THR A 594 9.19 30.39 -23.50
CA THR A 594 9.57 29.46 -24.58
C THR A 594 9.72 28.04 -24.02
N VAL A 595 9.32 27.05 -24.81
CA VAL A 595 9.64 25.63 -24.58
C VAL A 595 10.84 25.26 -25.46
N ALA A 596 11.80 24.54 -24.89
CA ALA A 596 13.00 24.10 -25.59
C ALA A 596 12.83 22.66 -26.12
N GLU A 597 13.28 21.67 -25.36
CA GLU A 597 13.23 20.26 -25.77
C GLU A 597 12.85 19.34 -24.60
N VAL A 598 12.60 18.07 -24.92
CA VAL A 598 12.44 17.03 -23.90
C VAL A 598 13.81 16.47 -23.55
N GLN A 599 14.24 16.65 -22.30
CA GLN A 599 15.51 16.11 -21.80
C GLN A 599 15.27 14.91 -20.89
N ASP A 600 16.15 13.92 -20.98
CA ASP A 600 16.18 12.76 -20.09
C ASP A 600 17.08 13.08 -18.89
N VAL A 601 16.50 13.15 -17.70
CA VAL A 601 17.19 13.48 -16.45
C VAL A 601 17.52 12.18 -15.73
N ARG A 602 18.82 11.94 -15.47
CA ARG A 602 19.29 10.77 -14.71
C ARG A 602 19.54 11.12 -13.25
N ALA A 603 19.62 10.10 -12.39
CA ALA A 603 19.88 10.30 -10.97
C ALA A 603 21.21 11.04 -10.71
N GLU A 604 22.24 10.78 -11.52
CA GLU A 604 23.54 11.44 -11.45
C GLU A 604 23.51 12.93 -11.84
N ASP A 605 22.49 13.35 -12.57
CA ASP A 605 22.33 14.75 -12.99
C ASP A 605 21.61 15.57 -11.92
N ILE A 606 21.03 14.94 -10.89
CA ILE A 606 20.16 15.62 -9.94
C ILE A 606 20.90 15.92 -8.65
N GLU A 607 20.91 17.19 -8.28
CA GLU A 607 21.32 17.68 -6.96
C GLU A 607 20.06 17.98 -6.14
N GLU A 608 20.06 17.59 -4.86
CA GLU A 608 18.99 17.97 -3.94
C GLU A 608 18.92 19.51 -3.83
N SER A 609 17.70 20.03 -3.72
CA SER A 609 17.50 21.46 -3.52
C SER A 609 18.22 21.88 -2.23
N PRO A 610 19.04 22.95 -2.23
CA PRO A 610 19.76 23.37 -1.03
C PRO A 610 18.78 23.59 0.12
N SER A 611 18.90 22.78 1.17
CA SER A 611 18.02 22.83 2.34
C SER A 611 17.99 24.24 2.95
N ALA A 612 16.79 24.83 3.01
CA ALA A 612 16.26 25.95 3.81
C ALA A 612 17.18 26.80 4.73
N GLY A 613 18.43 27.09 4.35
CA GLY A 613 19.36 27.94 5.10
C GLY A 613 19.34 29.41 4.70
N LEU A 614 18.67 29.74 3.58
CA LEU A 614 18.73 31.05 2.94
C LEU A 614 17.37 31.79 2.90
N GLY A 615 16.33 31.29 3.58
CA GLY A 615 15.00 31.91 3.58
C GLY A 615 14.30 31.90 2.22
N VAL A 616 14.72 31.01 1.31
CA VAL A 616 14.10 30.80 0.00
C VAL A 616 12.97 29.78 0.14
N ASP A 617 11.77 30.10 -0.33
CA ASP A 617 10.63 29.19 -0.34
C ASP A 617 10.83 28.10 -1.41
N THR A 618 11.40 26.98 -1.00
CA THR A 618 11.73 25.83 -1.89
C THR A 618 10.54 24.91 -2.14
N LYS A 619 9.35 25.22 -1.62
CA LYS A 619 8.16 24.37 -1.71
C LYS A 619 7.75 24.04 -3.14
N ASN A 620 8.04 24.92 -4.11
CA ASN A 620 7.61 24.73 -5.50
C ASN A 620 8.62 23.96 -6.37
N ILE A 621 9.75 23.51 -5.80
CA ILE A 621 10.87 22.91 -6.54
C ILE A 621 11.09 21.49 -6.04
N LEU A 622 10.96 20.53 -6.96
CA LEU A 622 11.23 19.11 -6.72
C LEU A 622 12.73 18.81 -6.57
N GLY A 623 13.59 19.52 -7.31
CA GLY A 623 15.04 19.34 -7.28
C GLY A 623 15.75 20.16 -8.36
N MET A 624 17.08 20.05 -8.44
CA MET A 624 17.88 20.72 -9.47
C MET A 624 18.57 19.71 -10.37
N ALA A 625 18.37 19.80 -11.68
CA ALA A 625 19.02 18.94 -12.67
C ALA A 625 20.14 19.71 -13.39
N LYS A 626 21.34 19.14 -13.40
CA LYS A 626 22.54 19.69 -14.01
C LYS A 626 22.75 19.05 -15.38
N LEU A 627 22.16 19.65 -16.40
CA LEU A 627 22.15 19.12 -17.77
C LEU A 627 22.87 20.07 -18.71
N ASN A 628 23.82 19.56 -19.50
CA ASN A 628 24.61 20.33 -20.46
C ASN A 628 25.34 21.54 -19.84
N ASN A 629 25.89 21.39 -18.62
CA ASN A 629 26.51 22.46 -17.83
C ASN A 629 25.57 23.61 -17.41
N GLU A 630 24.25 23.43 -17.53
CA GLU A 630 23.25 24.35 -17.03
C GLU A 630 22.43 23.71 -15.91
N VAL A 631 22.07 24.51 -14.90
CA VAL A 631 21.18 24.08 -13.81
C VAL A 631 19.74 24.38 -14.22
N LYS A 632 18.90 23.35 -14.21
CA LYS A 632 17.46 23.43 -14.49
C LYS A 632 16.69 23.09 -13.21
N MET A 633 15.76 23.95 -12.82
CA MET A 633 14.89 23.70 -11.66
C MET A 633 13.72 22.81 -12.07
N LEU A 634 13.58 21.64 -11.43
CA LEU A 634 12.45 20.75 -11.66
C LEU A 634 11.25 21.22 -10.84
N LEU A 635 10.14 21.56 -11.49
CA LEU A 635 8.98 22.18 -10.86
C LEU A 635 7.97 21.16 -10.35
N ASP A 636 7.45 21.38 -9.14
CA ASP A 636 6.27 20.66 -8.63
C ASP A 636 5.00 21.34 -9.12
N ILE A 637 4.52 20.95 -10.30
CA ILE A 637 3.34 21.58 -10.91
C ILE A 637 2.05 21.31 -10.13
N ASP A 638 1.93 20.15 -9.47
CA ASP A 638 0.75 19.85 -8.66
C ASP A 638 0.69 20.78 -7.46
N GLN A 639 1.83 21.01 -6.79
CA GLN A 639 1.91 21.96 -5.69
C GLN A 639 1.74 23.43 -6.15
N ILE A 640 2.34 23.80 -7.28
CA ILE A 640 2.26 25.18 -7.79
C ILE A 640 0.82 25.54 -8.19
N LEU A 641 0.07 24.61 -8.79
CA LEU A 641 -1.23 24.90 -9.42
C LEU A 641 -2.44 24.27 -8.71
N GLY A 642 -2.21 23.42 -7.71
CA GLY A 642 -3.26 22.73 -6.95
C GLY A 642 -4.01 23.63 -5.96
N ASP A 643 -3.39 24.75 -5.56
CA ASP A 643 -3.93 25.72 -4.60
C ASP A 643 -4.79 26.84 -5.21
#